data_AF-A0A2P5P8F3-F1
#
_entry.id   AF-A0A2P5P8F3-F1
#
_cell.length_a   1.000
_cell.length_b   1.000
_cell.length_c   1.000
_cell.angle_alpha   90.00
_cell.angle_beta   90.00
_cell.angle_gamma   90.00
#
_symmetry.space_group_name_H-M   'P 1'
#
loop_
_entity.id
_entity.type
_entity.pdbx_description
1 polymer ?
#
loop_
_entity_poly.entity_id
_entity_poly.type
_entity_poly.pdbx_seq_one_letter_code
_entity_poly.pdbx_strand_id
1 'polypeptide(L)'
;MHSWYAAQARLFVFADSPGGRVQGTLYSANTYGDAGGSGVLTIHVNNGYQWGFIIQGTNFDSTRLLYGDLTIDTFNVIKELTVTGISSDNKMYDGTTGAGLQIDSPGLIGVEPGDDVSLLMSNPSGTFNDRNIGTGKPITVSGLSLGGDDASGYYINPIITADIAPLPIIVTAVPDTKTYDGTTLSNATPSLSIPLAAGDMNDSFIQTFDNRNAGAVKSLTPSGIVNDGNGGRNYAYTFIDATGGITKLPITVSSLTDTKTYDGTVSSSKIPSLSIGLATGDTTHSFRQIFDDRNAGTGKTLIPAGAVNDGNNGNNYDATFISAATGEIQKLPVTISAVADFKTYDGRVLSSGIPTLSAPAMEGDTPAFSQTFDNRNVGTCKKLTPAGVIADGNNGANYSYTFLSVTSGQIDKLAITIIASPDRKMYDGTGFSSAAPSVFPGLAQGDSDSFTQQFADKNAGTNKTIFASGRVDDGNDGENYSYTYRNDTTGVVDKLPISIFAVPDSKVYDGTNTSSATPKTSQPVSVGDIWSFKQSYDNRNAGAAKTLTPFGAVVDGNGGANYACTFISVSTGEIIKKPVSVAAVSDSKTYDGTTSSTGNPLVLTDLGFGDSEYKFNQNFDNKNAGTGKQLIPSGVILDGNDGKNYDYSFFSAEGWILPKPVTVIGVAAQNKTFDGTTDCKVDVSTATLSGLVGSDAASLVTFEVAGSFDNSEVGVGKSVVISGLSLTGLDANNYVCIPPALNADILEKPRQGVVNSIFAVLGTGIVLGGFVMFWRRRKQRVI
;
A
#
# COMPACT_ATOMS: atom_id res chain seq x y z
N MET A 1 95.29 -29.03 52.81
CA MET A 1 96.25 -29.80 53.64
C MET A 1 97.45 -30.13 52.77
N HIS A 2 98.68 -29.83 53.21
CA HIS A 2 99.91 -30.34 52.59
C HIS A 2 100.41 -31.52 53.42
N SER A 3 100.77 -32.63 52.78
CA SER A 3 101.37 -33.79 53.43
C SER A 3 102.89 -33.64 53.50
N TRP A 4 103.43 -33.50 54.71
CA TRP A 4 104.87 -33.43 54.94
C TRP A 4 105.44 -34.84 55.13
N TYR A 5 106.27 -35.28 54.18
CA TYR A 5 107.06 -36.51 54.34
C TYR A 5 108.34 -36.21 55.10
N ALA A 6 108.54 -36.83 56.27
CA ALA A 6 109.77 -36.73 57.04
C ALA A 6 110.85 -37.65 56.46
N ALA A 7 112.01 -37.09 56.07
CA ALA A 7 113.17 -37.86 55.65
C ALA A 7 113.95 -38.37 56.88
N GLN A 8 114.22 -39.68 56.94
CA GLN A 8 115.05 -40.29 57.99
C GLN A 8 116.50 -40.46 57.52
N ALA A 9 117.44 -39.73 58.14
CA ALA A 9 118.84 -40.12 58.13
C ALA A 9 119.09 -41.21 59.19
N ARG A 10 119.97 -42.17 58.89
CA ARG A 10 120.37 -43.23 59.84
C ARG A 10 121.86 -43.13 60.14
N LEU A 11 122.18 -42.89 61.40
CA LEU A 11 123.54 -43.01 61.93
C LEU A 11 123.73 -44.43 62.50
N PHE A 12 124.79 -45.11 62.09
CA PHE A 12 125.21 -46.38 62.68
C PHE A 12 126.39 -46.12 63.60
N VAL A 13 126.28 -46.55 64.86
CA VAL A 13 127.37 -46.51 65.84
C VAL A 13 127.49 -47.88 66.48
N PHE A 14 128.72 -48.40 66.54
CA PHE A 14 129.08 -49.60 67.30
C PHE A 14 130.06 -49.16 68.40
N ALA A 15 129.99 -49.80 69.57
CA ALA A 15 130.90 -49.56 70.68
C ALA A 15 131.20 -50.87 71.41
N ASP A 16 132.46 -51.29 71.38
CA ASP A 16 132.90 -52.65 71.66
C ASP A 16 133.09 -52.93 73.16
N SER A 17 133.41 -51.89 73.96
CA SER A 17 133.65 -51.99 75.40
C SER A 17 133.65 -50.61 76.08
N PRO A 18 133.51 -50.51 77.42
CA PRO A 18 133.56 -49.24 78.14
C PRO A 18 134.94 -48.56 78.02
N GLY A 19 134.96 -47.26 77.70
CA GLY A 19 136.18 -46.43 77.64
C GLY A 19 136.73 -46.14 76.23
N GLY A 20 136.11 -46.63 75.17
CA GLY A 20 136.47 -46.29 73.79
C GLY A 20 135.99 -44.90 73.36
N ARG A 21 136.85 -44.11 72.68
CA ARG A 21 136.45 -42.89 71.95
C ARG A 21 135.70 -43.28 70.67
N VAL A 22 134.60 -42.58 70.39
CA VAL A 22 133.83 -42.72 69.14
C VAL A 22 134.06 -41.49 68.26
N GLN A 23 134.32 -41.69 66.97
CA GLN A 23 134.33 -40.63 65.95
C GLN A 23 133.40 -41.00 64.80
N GLY A 24 132.70 -40.01 64.25
CA GLY A 24 131.79 -40.18 63.11
C GLY A 24 131.44 -38.86 62.46
N THR A 25 131.42 -38.82 61.12
CA THR A 25 131.23 -37.60 60.33
C THR A 25 129.83 -37.54 59.74
N LEU A 26 129.15 -36.40 59.90
CA LEU A 26 127.81 -36.19 59.36
C LEU A 26 127.86 -35.50 57.99
N TYR A 27 127.09 -36.00 57.02
CA TYR A 27 126.81 -35.32 55.74
C TYR A 27 125.35 -34.87 55.72
N SER A 28 125.07 -33.67 55.20
CA SER A 28 123.72 -33.15 55.01
C SER A 28 123.42 -32.83 53.55
N ALA A 29 122.13 -32.78 53.22
CA ALA A 29 121.59 -32.17 52.01
C ALA A 29 120.47 -31.22 52.42
N ASN A 30 120.50 -29.99 51.88
CA ASN A 30 119.63 -28.89 52.30
C ASN A 30 118.24 -28.97 51.60
N THR A 31 117.19 -28.19 51.93
CA THR A 31 117.19 -26.76 52.30
C THR A 31 115.87 -26.30 52.95
N TYR A 32 115.97 -25.27 53.80
CA TYR A 32 114.93 -24.33 54.29
C TYR A 32 113.69 -24.82 55.05
N GLY A 33 113.54 -24.25 56.26
CA GLY A 33 112.34 -24.25 57.10
C GLY A 33 112.65 -23.73 58.50
N ASP A 34 112.22 -22.51 58.83
CA ASP A 34 112.55 -21.87 60.11
C ASP A 34 111.75 -22.43 61.30
N ALA A 35 112.48 -22.87 62.33
CA ALA A 35 111.94 -23.12 63.67
C ALA A 35 112.99 -22.80 64.74
N GLY A 36 112.73 -21.77 65.54
CA GLY A 36 113.55 -21.44 66.71
C GLY A 36 113.17 -22.30 67.91
N GLY A 37 113.84 -23.44 68.09
CA GLY A 37 113.60 -24.33 69.23
C GLY A 37 114.79 -25.24 69.54
N SER A 38 114.81 -25.82 70.74
CA SER A 38 115.83 -26.81 71.14
C SER A 38 115.59 -28.13 70.39
N GLY A 39 116.55 -28.53 69.55
CA GLY A 39 116.49 -29.79 68.80
C GLY A 39 117.11 -30.93 69.60
N VAL A 40 116.29 -31.85 70.11
CA VAL A 40 116.76 -33.06 70.80
C VAL A 40 117.08 -34.15 69.78
N LEU A 41 118.36 -34.54 69.69
CA LEU A 41 118.79 -35.71 68.92
C LEU A 41 118.72 -36.95 69.82
N THR A 42 117.64 -37.72 69.70
CA THR A 42 117.46 -38.99 70.43
C THR A 42 118.11 -40.14 69.66
N ILE A 43 119.01 -40.90 70.29
CA ILE A 43 119.64 -42.09 69.72
C ILE A 43 119.16 -43.32 70.49
N HIS A 44 118.51 -44.26 69.80
CA HIS A 44 118.15 -45.55 70.38
C HIS A 44 119.36 -46.50 70.37
N VAL A 45 119.69 -47.05 71.54
CA VAL A 45 120.68 -48.11 71.71
C VAL A 45 119.97 -49.34 72.29
N ASN A 46 120.25 -50.53 71.74
CA ASN A 46 119.51 -51.77 72.05
C ASN A 46 119.88 -52.35 73.43
N ASN A 47 119.43 -51.71 74.53
CA ASN A 47 119.44 -52.30 75.88
C ASN A 47 118.32 -51.76 76.80
N GLY A 48 117.21 -51.27 76.23
CA GLY A 48 115.96 -51.01 76.97
C GLY A 48 115.85 -49.67 77.72
N TYR A 49 116.91 -48.87 77.79
CA TYR A 49 116.89 -47.51 78.34
C TYR A 49 116.96 -46.47 77.22
N GLN A 50 116.25 -45.34 77.38
CA GLN A 50 116.34 -44.18 76.50
C GLN A 50 117.22 -43.11 77.12
N TRP A 51 118.09 -42.49 76.30
CA TRP A 51 118.92 -41.36 76.70
C TRP A 51 118.76 -40.22 75.68
N GLY A 52 118.52 -39.02 76.17
CA GLY A 52 118.53 -37.78 75.37
C GLY A 52 119.63 -36.84 75.88
N PHE A 53 120.27 -36.13 74.97
CA PHE A 53 121.31 -35.15 75.31
C PHE A 53 120.83 -33.72 75.05
N ILE A 54 121.35 -32.77 75.81
CA ILE A 54 121.24 -31.34 75.54
C ILE A 54 122.67 -30.79 75.43
N ILE A 55 123.05 -30.33 74.24
CA ILE A 55 124.37 -29.71 74.01
C ILE A 55 124.24 -28.20 74.24
N GLN A 56 125.01 -27.64 75.17
CA GLN A 56 125.13 -26.19 75.37
C GLN A 56 126.60 -25.79 75.32
N GLY A 57 126.95 -24.87 74.42
CA GLY A 57 128.33 -24.41 74.22
C GLY A 57 128.50 -23.62 72.94
N THR A 58 129.60 -22.86 72.83
CA THR A 58 129.89 -21.91 71.74
C THR A 58 130.37 -22.56 70.43
N ASN A 59 130.12 -23.86 70.22
CA ASN A 59 130.70 -24.65 69.12
C ASN A 59 129.75 -24.78 67.91
N PHE A 60 128.86 -23.82 67.72
CA PHE A 60 127.97 -23.72 66.56
C PHE A 60 128.18 -22.36 65.89
N ASP A 61 128.39 -22.35 64.58
CA ASP A 61 128.41 -21.12 63.79
C ASP A 61 126.99 -20.68 63.39
N SER A 62 126.87 -19.63 62.57
CA SER A 62 125.60 -19.14 62.03
C SER A 62 124.89 -20.12 61.08
N THR A 63 125.50 -21.26 60.74
CA THR A 63 124.90 -22.36 59.96
C THR A 63 124.55 -23.59 60.80
N ARG A 64 124.86 -23.57 62.11
CA ARG A 64 124.64 -24.66 63.08
C ARG A 64 125.34 -25.99 62.75
N LEU A 65 126.43 -25.93 61.98
CA LEU A 65 127.31 -27.09 61.80
C LEU A 65 128.30 -27.20 62.97
N LEU A 66 128.37 -28.38 63.58
CA LEU A 66 129.32 -28.70 64.65
C LEU A 66 130.69 -29.01 64.05
N TYR A 67 131.74 -28.34 64.54
CA TYR A 67 133.12 -28.56 64.09
C TYR A 67 134.04 -28.87 65.28
N GLY A 68 134.70 -30.04 65.25
CA GLY A 68 135.61 -30.53 66.30
C GLY A 68 135.12 -31.79 67.03
N ASP A 69 136.03 -32.47 67.75
CA ASP A 69 135.73 -33.66 68.55
C ASP A 69 134.80 -33.32 69.72
N LEU A 70 133.56 -33.81 69.70
CA LEU A 70 132.66 -33.74 70.84
C LEU A 70 133.05 -34.80 71.88
N THR A 71 133.52 -34.36 73.05
CA THR A 71 133.81 -35.24 74.20
C THR A 71 132.66 -35.11 75.21
N ILE A 72 132.10 -36.23 75.65
CA ILE A 72 131.02 -36.32 76.65
C ILE A 72 131.53 -37.21 77.78
N ASP A 73 131.86 -36.62 78.93
CA ASP A 73 132.57 -37.30 80.02
C ASP A 73 131.64 -37.97 81.07
N THR A 74 130.31 -37.90 80.96
CA THR A 74 129.38 -38.62 81.85
C THR A 74 127.94 -38.69 81.32
N PHE A 75 127.15 -39.64 81.83
CA PHE A 75 125.69 -39.75 81.68
C PHE A 75 125.06 -39.96 83.07
N ASN A 76 123.87 -39.40 83.31
CA ASN A 76 122.96 -39.86 84.35
C ASN A 76 121.72 -40.51 83.71
N VAL A 77 121.12 -41.47 84.40
CA VAL A 77 119.85 -42.11 84.03
C VAL A 77 118.84 -41.85 85.14
N ILE A 78 117.62 -41.43 84.78
CA ILE A 78 116.56 -41.10 85.74
C ILE A 78 115.29 -41.92 85.46
N LYS A 79 114.50 -42.18 86.52
CA LYS A 79 113.36 -43.12 86.50
C LYS A 79 112.01 -42.40 86.62
N GLU A 80 110.99 -42.90 85.91
CA GLU A 80 109.61 -42.38 86.02
C GLU A 80 108.92 -42.89 87.30
N LEU A 81 108.19 -42.00 87.97
CA LEU A 81 107.34 -42.30 89.11
C LEU A 81 105.86 -42.10 88.77
N THR A 82 105.03 -43.05 89.18
CA THR A 82 103.58 -42.93 89.06
C THR A 82 103.05 -42.09 90.21
N VAL A 83 102.45 -40.94 89.90
CA VAL A 83 101.69 -40.14 90.87
C VAL A 83 100.33 -40.78 91.11
N THR A 84 99.94 -40.90 92.37
CA THR A 84 98.61 -41.38 92.79
C THR A 84 97.90 -40.33 93.66
N GLY A 85 96.60 -40.52 93.91
CA GLY A 85 95.80 -39.65 94.77
C GLY A 85 95.46 -38.27 94.19
N ILE A 86 95.58 -38.11 92.87
CA ILE A 86 95.14 -36.91 92.14
C ILE A 86 94.27 -37.35 90.95
N SER A 87 93.10 -36.74 90.81
CA SER A 87 92.13 -36.97 89.73
C SER A 87 91.46 -35.64 89.34
N SER A 88 90.42 -35.67 88.51
CA SER A 88 89.62 -34.48 88.17
C SER A 88 88.17 -34.90 87.94
N ASP A 89 87.23 -34.04 88.33
CA ASP A 89 85.82 -34.23 87.97
C ASP A 89 85.57 -33.88 86.50
N ASN A 90 84.55 -34.52 85.92
CA ASN A 90 83.94 -34.10 84.66
C ASN A 90 83.27 -32.72 84.85
N LYS A 91 83.40 -31.82 83.86
CA LYS A 91 82.77 -30.49 83.90
C LYS A 91 81.77 -30.29 82.76
N MET A 92 80.82 -29.39 82.98
CA MET A 92 80.09 -28.76 81.87
C MET A 92 80.99 -27.75 81.17
N TYR A 93 80.75 -27.51 79.88
CA TYR A 93 81.42 -26.45 79.14
C TYR A 93 81.10 -25.06 79.73
N ASP A 94 82.14 -24.30 80.05
CA ASP A 94 82.08 -22.95 80.63
C ASP A 94 82.91 -21.91 79.85
N GLY A 95 83.44 -22.29 78.68
CA GLY A 95 84.31 -21.45 77.85
C GLY A 95 85.78 -21.45 78.29
N THR A 96 86.17 -22.15 79.35
CA THR A 96 87.53 -22.15 79.92
C THR A 96 88.23 -23.51 79.85
N THR A 97 89.57 -23.49 79.83
CA THR A 97 90.44 -24.67 79.92
C THR A 97 90.66 -25.17 81.36
N GLY A 98 90.13 -24.50 82.38
CA GLY A 98 90.38 -24.88 83.78
C GLY A 98 89.75 -26.23 84.16
N ALA A 99 90.54 -27.10 84.80
CA ALA A 99 90.10 -28.38 85.34
C ALA A 99 90.15 -28.37 86.87
N GLY A 100 89.10 -28.87 87.52
CA GLY A 100 89.02 -29.01 88.97
C GLY A 100 89.72 -30.28 89.44
N LEU A 101 90.95 -30.16 89.93
CA LEU A 101 91.69 -31.30 90.47
C LEU A 101 91.11 -31.72 91.81
N GLN A 102 90.80 -33.02 91.93
CA GLN A 102 90.48 -33.66 93.20
C GLN A 102 91.72 -34.36 93.74
N ILE A 103 92.11 -34.01 94.97
CA ILE A 103 93.34 -34.46 95.62
C ILE A 103 92.95 -35.19 96.91
N ASP A 104 93.12 -36.51 96.93
CA ASP A 104 92.91 -37.36 98.10
C ASP A 104 94.13 -38.27 98.25
N SER A 105 94.81 -38.14 99.40
CA SER A 105 95.93 -38.99 99.79
C SER A 105 97.03 -39.09 98.70
N PRO A 106 97.54 -37.95 98.17
CA PRO A 106 98.47 -37.93 97.05
C PRO A 106 99.83 -38.57 97.39
N GLY A 107 100.41 -39.31 96.44
CA GLY A 107 101.62 -40.08 96.68
C GLY A 107 102.39 -40.50 95.42
N LEU A 108 103.48 -41.24 95.64
CA LEU A 108 104.37 -41.75 94.60
C LEU A 108 104.43 -43.28 94.66
N ILE A 109 104.45 -43.92 93.50
CA ILE A 109 104.77 -45.35 93.34
C ILE A 109 105.97 -45.47 92.40
N GLY A 110 106.96 -46.25 92.81
CA GLY A 110 108.15 -46.57 92.01
C GLY A 110 109.48 -46.06 92.56
N VAL A 111 109.51 -45.38 93.71
CA VAL A 111 110.75 -45.01 94.41
C VAL A 111 111.49 -46.29 94.83
N GLU A 112 112.81 -46.34 94.63
CA GLU A 112 113.61 -47.53 94.98
C GLU A 112 113.82 -47.65 96.51
N PRO A 113 114.02 -48.88 97.05
CA PRO A 113 114.13 -49.08 98.50
C PRO A 113 115.44 -48.52 99.11
N GLY A 114 115.39 -47.27 99.55
CA GLY A 114 116.49 -46.58 100.24
C GLY A 114 116.53 -45.08 99.96
N ASP A 115 115.97 -44.68 98.81
CA ASP A 115 116.01 -43.31 98.29
C ASP A 115 115.01 -42.38 99.01
N ASP A 116 115.43 -41.15 99.31
CA ASP A 116 114.54 -40.10 99.83
C ASP A 116 113.88 -39.33 98.68
N VAL A 117 112.63 -39.71 98.35
CA VAL A 117 111.82 -39.04 97.33
C VAL A 117 110.37 -38.87 97.79
N SER A 118 109.90 -37.63 97.74
CA SER A 118 108.57 -37.18 98.17
C SER A 118 107.90 -36.33 97.09
N LEU A 119 106.56 -36.35 97.05
CA LEU A 119 105.77 -35.50 96.15
C LEU A 119 105.52 -34.15 96.83
N LEU A 120 106.09 -33.09 96.26
CA LEU A 120 105.84 -31.72 96.68
C LEU A 120 104.73 -31.10 95.81
N MET A 121 103.83 -30.37 96.46
CA MET A 121 102.62 -29.80 95.84
C MET A 121 102.54 -28.32 96.17
N SER A 122 102.70 -27.47 95.15
CA SER A 122 102.74 -26.01 95.25
C SER A 122 101.62 -25.43 94.39
N ASN A 123 100.46 -25.20 95.01
CA ASN A 123 99.21 -24.77 94.35
C ASN A 123 98.90 -25.58 93.07
N PRO A 124 98.72 -26.92 93.21
CA PRO A 124 98.47 -27.80 92.08
C PRO A 124 97.22 -27.36 91.31
N SER A 125 97.34 -27.29 89.99
CA SER A 125 96.28 -26.79 89.10
C SER A 125 96.24 -27.57 87.79
N GLY A 126 95.03 -27.87 87.32
CA GLY A 126 94.80 -28.65 86.10
C GLY A 126 94.31 -27.75 84.96
N THR A 127 94.86 -27.97 83.77
CA THR A 127 94.35 -27.37 82.53
C THR A 127 94.12 -28.42 81.46
N PHE A 128 92.93 -28.42 80.86
CA PHE A 128 92.66 -29.15 79.64
C PHE A 128 93.43 -28.50 78.48
N ASN A 129 93.93 -29.32 77.54
CA ASN A 129 94.67 -28.83 76.37
C ASN A 129 93.86 -27.86 75.48
N ASP A 130 92.53 -27.92 75.56
CA ASP A 130 91.59 -27.01 74.90
C ASP A 130 90.24 -27.01 75.63
N ARG A 131 89.44 -25.96 75.45
CA ARG A 131 88.17 -25.74 76.17
C ARG A 131 86.99 -26.57 75.67
N ASN A 132 87.10 -27.25 74.54
CA ASN A 132 85.94 -27.82 73.84
C ASN A 132 85.44 -29.11 74.49
N ILE A 133 84.21 -29.51 74.14
CA ILE A 133 83.64 -30.78 74.59
C ILE A 133 84.44 -32.00 74.11
N GLY A 134 84.38 -33.07 74.89
CA GLY A 134 85.01 -34.34 74.56
C GLY A 134 85.14 -35.25 75.78
N THR A 135 85.28 -36.54 75.54
CA THR A 135 85.46 -37.56 76.59
C THR A 135 86.94 -37.90 76.80
N GLY A 136 87.34 -38.13 78.05
CA GLY A 136 88.71 -38.52 78.42
C GLY A 136 89.77 -37.50 78.02
N LYS A 137 89.44 -36.20 78.05
CA LYS A 137 90.36 -35.14 77.63
C LYS A 137 91.54 -35.07 78.60
N PRO A 138 92.79 -35.04 78.12
CA PRO A 138 93.96 -34.95 78.98
C PRO A 138 94.03 -33.61 79.71
N ILE A 139 94.46 -33.67 80.96
CA ILE A 139 94.69 -32.52 81.84
C ILE A 139 96.18 -32.42 82.11
N THR A 140 96.79 -31.29 81.73
CA THR A 140 98.14 -30.94 82.16
C THR A 140 98.08 -30.47 83.61
N VAL A 141 98.84 -31.10 84.50
CA VAL A 141 98.93 -30.70 85.91
C VAL A 141 100.18 -29.86 86.14
N SER A 142 99.98 -28.62 86.58
CA SER A 142 101.05 -27.73 87.06
C SER A 142 101.11 -27.73 88.59
N GLY A 143 102.26 -27.38 89.17
CA GLY A 143 102.43 -27.26 90.63
C GLY A 143 102.75 -28.56 91.36
N LEU A 144 103.19 -29.62 90.65
CA LEU A 144 103.78 -30.82 91.23
C LEU A 144 105.29 -30.85 90.96
N SER A 145 106.08 -31.29 91.94
CA SER A 145 107.50 -31.57 91.79
C SER A 145 107.94 -32.68 92.73
N LEU A 146 109.13 -33.23 92.52
CA LEU A 146 109.77 -34.13 93.48
C LEU A 146 110.65 -33.33 94.45
N GLY A 147 110.84 -33.86 95.66
CA GLY A 147 111.77 -33.34 96.67
C GLY A 147 112.25 -34.47 97.60
N GLY A 148 113.22 -34.17 98.45
CA GLY A 148 114.07 -35.18 99.09
C GLY A 148 115.41 -35.30 98.37
N ASP A 149 116.43 -35.82 99.04
CA ASP A 149 117.82 -35.73 98.55
C ASP A 149 118.07 -36.52 97.24
N ASP A 150 117.36 -37.62 97.04
CA ASP A 150 117.51 -38.49 95.86
C ASP A 150 116.57 -38.13 94.69
N ALA A 151 115.71 -37.11 94.85
CA ALA A 151 114.71 -36.71 93.87
C ALA A 151 115.27 -36.39 92.46
N SER A 152 116.56 -36.04 92.36
CA SER A 152 117.23 -35.81 91.07
C SER A 152 117.42 -37.08 90.22
N GLY A 153 117.25 -38.27 90.80
CA GLY A 153 117.22 -39.55 90.10
C GLY A 153 115.89 -39.87 89.40
N TYR A 154 114.89 -38.99 89.49
CA TYR A 154 113.50 -39.32 89.14
C TYR A 154 112.76 -38.21 88.38
N TYR A 155 111.64 -38.57 87.73
CA TYR A 155 110.67 -37.63 87.18
C TYR A 155 109.23 -38.13 87.33
N ILE A 156 108.25 -37.23 87.17
CA ILE A 156 106.81 -37.53 87.25
C ILE A 156 106.07 -37.02 86.00
N ASN A 157 105.04 -37.76 85.60
CA ASN A 157 104.20 -37.46 84.45
C ASN A 157 102.76 -37.95 84.71
N PRO A 158 101.96 -37.21 85.51
CA PRO A 158 100.63 -37.64 85.93
C PRO A 158 99.64 -37.66 84.76
N ILE A 159 99.14 -38.85 84.41
CA ILE A 159 98.09 -39.01 83.39
C ILE A 159 96.72 -38.85 84.05
N ILE A 160 96.17 -37.63 83.99
CA ILE A 160 94.80 -37.32 84.43
C ILE A 160 93.93 -37.00 83.22
N THR A 161 92.73 -37.55 83.19
CA THR A 161 91.70 -37.28 82.17
C THR A 161 90.35 -37.01 82.82
N ALA A 162 89.54 -36.16 82.18
CA ALA A 162 88.13 -35.96 82.52
C ALA A 162 87.34 -35.52 81.26
N ASP A 163 86.01 -35.60 81.33
CA ASP A 163 85.13 -35.18 80.25
C ASP A 163 84.76 -33.69 80.36
N ILE A 164 84.63 -33.02 79.21
CA ILE A 164 83.91 -31.75 79.09
C ILE A 164 82.59 -32.05 78.35
N ALA A 165 81.47 -31.90 79.05
CA ALA A 165 80.13 -32.15 78.53
C ALA A 165 79.48 -30.87 77.96
N PRO A 166 78.66 -30.95 76.89
CA PRO A 166 78.07 -29.79 76.23
C PRO A 166 77.07 -29.06 77.13
N LEU A 167 77.16 -27.73 77.16
CA LEU A 167 76.29 -26.88 77.97
C LEU A 167 74.85 -26.88 77.41
N PRO A 168 73.83 -27.38 78.13
CA PRO A 168 72.46 -27.38 77.64
C PRO A 168 71.89 -25.95 77.62
N ILE A 169 71.36 -25.55 76.46
CA ILE A 169 70.67 -24.27 76.27
C ILE A 169 69.32 -24.49 75.59
N ILE A 170 68.32 -23.73 76.04
CA ILE A 170 67.01 -23.68 75.39
C ILE A 170 66.95 -22.40 74.55
N VAL A 171 66.60 -22.56 73.27
CA VAL A 171 66.43 -21.48 72.28
C VAL A 171 64.93 -21.36 72.01
N THR A 172 64.29 -20.33 72.55
CA THR A 172 62.84 -20.14 72.49
C THR A 172 62.51 -19.02 71.51
N ALA A 173 61.68 -19.30 70.51
CA ALA A 173 61.23 -18.27 69.58
C ALA A 173 60.40 -17.19 70.30
N VAL A 174 60.52 -15.96 69.83
CA VAL A 174 59.78 -14.80 70.33
C VAL A 174 58.58 -14.55 69.40
N PRO A 175 57.33 -14.49 69.91
CA PRO A 175 56.15 -14.15 69.12
C PRO A 175 56.35 -12.85 68.32
N ASP A 176 56.11 -12.91 67.02
CA ASP A 176 56.30 -11.80 66.07
C ASP A 176 55.08 -11.64 65.15
N THR A 177 54.86 -10.42 64.66
CA THR A 177 53.82 -10.11 63.67
C THR A 177 54.37 -9.19 62.58
N LYS A 178 54.43 -9.69 61.35
CA LYS A 178 54.90 -8.95 60.17
C LYS A 178 53.80 -8.77 59.13
N THR A 179 53.90 -7.73 58.32
CA THR A 179 53.14 -7.66 57.06
C THR A 179 53.75 -8.63 56.04
N TYR A 180 52.93 -9.20 55.17
CA TYR A 180 53.36 -10.07 54.09
C TYR A 180 54.37 -9.38 53.14
N ASP A 181 55.53 -10.00 52.97
CA ASP A 181 56.64 -9.53 52.12
C ASP A 181 57.15 -10.62 51.14
N GLY A 182 56.47 -11.77 51.09
CA GLY A 182 56.85 -12.94 50.29
C GLY A 182 57.83 -13.91 50.98
N THR A 183 58.31 -13.61 52.19
CA THR A 183 59.33 -14.39 52.92
C THR A 183 58.85 -14.98 54.24
N THR A 184 59.46 -16.08 54.66
CA THR A 184 59.21 -16.76 55.95
C THR A 184 59.99 -16.19 57.13
N LEU A 185 60.95 -15.29 56.92
CA LEU A 185 61.81 -14.79 58.00
C LEU A 185 61.02 -13.85 58.93
N SER A 186 61.18 -14.03 60.25
CA SER A 186 60.67 -13.13 61.29
C SER A 186 61.71 -12.05 61.62
N ASN A 187 61.23 -10.89 62.07
CA ASN A 187 62.08 -9.75 62.44
C ASN A 187 62.55 -9.79 63.91
N ALA A 188 62.02 -10.70 64.72
CA ALA A 188 62.42 -10.88 66.11
C ALA A 188 63.53 -11.94 66.25
N THR A 189 64.44 -11.73 67.19
CA THR A 189 65.54 -12.67 67.50
C THR A 189 65.09 -13.69 68.55
N PRO A 190 65.43 -14.99 68.43
CA PRO A 190 65.13 -15.97 69.47
C PRO A 190 65.81 -15.64 70.81
N SER A 191 65.18 -16.07 71.90
CA SER A 191 65.67 -15.89 73.27
C SER A 191 66.40 -17.14 73.78
N LEU A 192 67.40 -16.94 74.65
CA LEU A 192 68.19 -18.01 75.27
C LEU A 192 67.84 -18.15 76.75
N SER A 193 67.77 -19.38 77.27
CA SER A 193 67.47 -19.66 78.68
C SER A 193 68.57 -19.22 79.66
N ILE A 194 69.82 -19.13 79.19
CA ILE A 194 70.98 -18.67 79.96
C ILE A 194 71.91 -17.87 79.03
N PRO A 195 72.80 -17.00 79.58
CA PRO A 195 73.88 -16.41 78.81
C PRO A 195 74.83 -17.46 78.22
N LEU A 196 75.52 -17.09 77.14
CA LEU A 196 76.58 -17.91 76.57
C LEU A 196 77.83 -17.94 77.45
N ALA A 197 78.67 -18.95 77.24
CA ALA A 197 79.97 -19.06 77.88
C ALA A 197 80.94 -17.95 77.44
N ALA A 198 81.98 -17.72 78.24
CA ALA A 198 82.92 -16.63 78.01
C ALA A 198 83.66 -16.77 76.67
N GLY A 199 83.53 -15.75 75.81
CA GLY A 199 84.16 -15.69 74.49
C GLY A 199 83.30 -16.17 73.32
N ASP A 200 82.07 -16.63 73.56
CA ASP A 200 81.17 -17.17 72.52
C ASP A 200 80.12 -16.13 72.09
N MET A 201 79.60 -16.23 70.86
CA MET A 201 78.70 -15.22 70.28
C MET A 201 77.40 -15.81 69.71
N ASN A 202 76.33 -15.01 69.71
CA ASN A 202 74.99 -15.35 69.25
C ASN A 202 74.65 -14.72 67.87
N ASP A 203 75.54 -14.83 66.90
CA ASP A 203 75.39 -14.20 65.58
C ASP A 203 74.39 -14.92 64.62
N SER A 204 74.09 -16.19 64.88
CA SER A 204 73.45 -17.11 63.91
C SER A 204 72.06 -17.61 64.29
N PHE A 205 71.41 -17.07 65.32
CA PHE A 205 70.04 -17.46 65.69
C PHE A 205 68.97 -16.65 64.95
N ILE A 206 68.15 -17.36 64.17
CA ILE A 206 67.02 -16.83 63.41
C ILE A 206 65.73 -17.57 63.77
N GLN A 207 64.59 -17.04 63.37
CA GLN A 207 63.30 -17.73 63.47
C GLN A 207 62.47 -17.53 62.20
N THR A 208 61.77 -18.59 61.79
CA THR A 208 61.01 -18.60 60.54
C THR A 208 59.59 -19.11 60.73
N PHE A 209 58.65 -18.44 60.06
CA PHE A 209 57.27 -18.89 59.92
C PHE A 209 57.16 -20.17 59.10
N ASP A 210 56.24 -21.04 59.49
CA ASP A 210 55.89 -22.32 58.84
C ASP A 210 55.73 -22.24 57.31
N ASN A 211 55.18 -21.14 56.81
CA ASN A 211 55.13 -20.77 55.40
C ASN A 211 54.92 -19.25 55.26
N ARG A 212 55.16 -18.69 54.07
CA ARG A 212 55.05 -17.24 53.83
C ARG A 212 53.64 -16.65 53.90
N ASN A 213 52.59 -17.47 53.87
CA ASN A 213 51.23 -16.99 53.62
C ASN A 213 50.64 -16.25 54.83
N ALA A 214 49.77 -15.27 54.56
CA ALA A 214 49.08 -14.50 55.58
C ALA A 214 48.18 -15.39 56.46
N GLY A 215 48.17 -15.12 57.76
CA GLY A 215 47.45 -15.89 58.77
C GLY A 215 47.70 -15.35 60.18
N ALA A 216 46.67 -15.33 61.01
CA ALA A 216 46.71 -14.72 62.35
C ALA A 216 47.44 -15.58 63.40
N VAL A 217 47.56 -16.88 63.18
CA VAL A 217 48.30 -17.82 64.02
C VAL A 217 49.11 -18.74 63.10
N LYS A 218 50.43 -18.68 63.22
CA LYS A 218 51.41 -19.42 62.42
C LYS A 218 52.51 -19.93 63.32
N SER A 219 52.99 -21.16 63.09
CA SER A 219 54.14 -21.68 63.85
C SER A 219 55.40 -20.89 63.49
N LEU A 220 56.23 -20.61 64.48
CA LEU A 220 57.41 -19.77 64.39
C LEU A 220 58.58 -20.51 65.05
N THR A 221 59.38 -21.17 64.22
CA THR A 221 60.43 -22.10 64.66
C THR A 221 61.78 -21.40 64.74
N PRO A 222 62.48 -21.46 65.89
CA PRO A 222 63.83 -20.94 66.02
C PRO A 222 64.86 -21.94 65.48
N SER A 223 65.95 -21.43 64.90
CA SER A 223 67.07 -22.25 64.41
C SER A 223 68.37 -21.46 64.44
N GLY A 224 69.50 -22.16 64.45
CA GLY A 224 70.84 -21.57 64.53
C GLY A 224 71.77 -22.40 65.42
N ILE A 225 72.98 -21.89 65.61
CA ILE A 225 73.99 -22.42 66.52
C ILE A 225 74.72 -21.27 67.23
N VAL A 226 75.40 -21.57 68.33
CA VAL A 226 76.34 -20.65 68.96
C VAL A 226 77.64 -20.61 68.15
N ASN A 227 78.21 -19.42 67.95
CA ASN A 227 79.56 -19.27 67.42
C ASN A 227 80.57 -19.42 68.57
N ASP A 228 81.04 -20.66 68.76
CA ASP A 228 81.90 -21.13 69.86
C ASP A 228 83.34 -21.48 69.41
N GLY A 229 83.65 -21.29 68.12
CA GLY A 229 84.91 -21.75 67.49
C GLY A 229 84.99 -23.26 67.21
N ASN A 230 83.96 -24.04 67.54
CA ASN A 230 83.85 -25.50 67.36
C ASN A 230 82.60 -25.92 66.55
N GLY A 231 82.01 -24.97 65.80
CA GLY A 231 80.82 -25.21 64.99
C GLY A 231 79.55 -25.46 65.81
N GLY A 232 79.43 -24.80 66.96
CA GLY A 232 78.31 -24.88 67.90
C GLY A 232 78.29 -26.14 68.76
N ARG A 233 79.29 -27.00 68.66
CA ARG A 233 79.30 -28.33 69.31
C ARG A 233 79.49 -28.27 70.81
N ASN A 234 79.96 -27.16 71.37
CA ASN A 234 80.14 -27.03 72.82
C ASN A 234 78.81 -26.89 73.59
N TYR A 235 77.68 -26.83 72.88
CA TYR A 235 76.34 -26.64 73.42
C TYR A 235 75.39 -27.78 73.01
N ALA A 236 74.41 -28.07 73.85
CA ALA A 236 73.30 -28.98 73.55
C ALA A 236 72.00 -28.18 73.42
N TYR A 237 71.42 -28.15 72.23
CA TYR A 237 70.31 -27.26 71.88
C TYR A 237 68.95 -27.93 72.10
N THR A 238 68.04 -27.24 72.79
CA THR A 238 66.60 -27.53 72.78
C THR A 238 65.89 -26.33 72.14
N PHE A 239 65.26 -26.53 70.99
CA PHE A 239 64.47 -25.48 70.32
C PHE A 239 63.01 -25.54 70.79
N ILE A 240 62.41 -24.38 71.07
CA ILE A 240 60.99 -24.25 71.43
C ILE A 240 60.32 -23.30 70.45
N ASP A 241 59.36 -23.84 69.70
CA ASP A 241 58.48 -23.08 68.80
C ASP A 241 57.61 -22.07 69.55
N ALA A 242 57.30 -20.96 68.89
CA ALA A 242 56.28 -20.01 69.30
C ALA A 242 55.19 -19.88 68.24
N THR A 243 54.18 -19.06 68.51
CA THR A 243 53.20 -18.63 67.51
C THR A 243 53.36 -17.14 67.20
N GLY A 244 53.34 -16.79 65.92
CA GLY A 244 53.24 -15.41 65.44
C GLY A 244 52.14 -15.25 64.38
N GLY A 245 52.16 -14.14 63.66
CA GLY A 245 51.22 -13.87 62.57
C GLY A 245 51.85 -13.17 61.36
N ILE A 246 51.27 -13.39 60.19
CA ILE A 246 51.55 -12.61 58.99
C ILE A 246 50.25 -11.89 58.59
N THR A 247 50.24 -10.56 58.64
CA THR A 247 49.11 -9.74 58.17
C THR A 247 49.17 -9.57 56.64
N LYS A 248 47.99 -9.42 56.02
CA LYS A 248 47.87 -9.17 54.59
C LYS A 248 48.54 -7.86 54.19
N LEU A 249 49.15 -7.82 53.00
CA LEU A 249 49.68 -6.58 52.42
C LEU A 249 48.53 -5.78 51.76
N PRO A 250 48.16 -4.58 52.26
CA PRO A 250 47.12 -3.76 51.64
C PRO A 250 47.57 -3.20 50.28
N ILE A 251 46.73 -3.35 49.27
CA ILE A 251 46.94 -2.82 47.91
C ILE A 251 45.66 -2.16 47.38
N THR A 252 45.82 -1.13 46.57
CA THR A 252 44.72 -0.52 45.81
C THR A 252 44.86 -0.87 44.33
N VAL A 253 43.78 -1.34 43.72
CA VAL A 253 43.67 -1.73 42.31
C VAL A 253 42.76 -0.72 41.60
N SER A 254 43.35 0.14 40.77
CA SER A 254 42.66 1.27 40.14
C SER A 254 42.43 1.05 38.65
N SER A 255 41.21 1.29 38.19
CA SER A 255 40.88 1.28 36.75
C SER A 255 41.67 2.33 35.97
N LEU A 256 42.04 2.03 34.73
CA LEU A 256 42.63 2.96 33.77
C LEU A 256 41.63 3.31 32.66
N THR A 257 41.61 4.55 32.18
CA THR A 257 40.77 4.96 31.05
C THR A 257 41.02 4.11 29.80
N ASP A 258 39.94 3.72 29.14
CA ASP A 258 39.94 2.94 27.91
C ASP A 258 38.88 3.45 26.93
N THR A 259 39.20 3.36 25.63
CA THR A 259 38.30 3.70 24.54
C THR A 259 38.31 2.57 23.52
N LYS A 260 37.14 2.10 23.13
CA LYS A 260 36.98 1.08 22.08
C LYS A 260 35.79 1.38 21.18
N THR A 261 35.72 0.75 20.01
CA THR A 261 34.48 0.68 19.23
C THR A 261 33.56 -0.41 19.78
N TYR A 262 32.25 -0.25 19.60
CA TYR A 262 31.25 -1.25 19.99
C TYR A 262 31.53 -2.63 19.34
N ASP A 263 31.67 -3.65 20.18
CA ASP A 263 32.01 -5.03 19.84
C ASP A 263 31.00 -6.05 20.42
N GLY A 264 29.88 -5.59 20.98
CA GLY A 264 28.90 -6.42 21.68
C GLY A 264 29.31 -6.89 23.08
N THR A 265 30.45 -6.47 23.64
CA THR A 265 30.96 -6.94 24.94
C THR A 265 31.24 -5.81 25.92
N VAL A 266 31.33 -6.14 27.21
CA VAL A 266 31.81 -5.24 28.28
C VAL A 266 33.34 -5.23 28.43
N SER A 267 34.09 -5.95 27.60
CA SER A 267 35.55 -6.12 27.76
C SER A 267 36.31 -4.80 27.57
N SER A 268 37.30 -4.55 28.42
CA SER A 268 38.31 -3.48 28.23
C SER A 268 39.68 -4.07 27.87
N SER A 269 40.48 -3.31 27.11
CA SER A 269 41.83 -3.65 26.67
C SER A 269 42.91 -3.43 27.73
N LYS A 270 42.59 -2.74 28.83
CA LYS A 270 43.56 -2.31 29.84
C LYS A 270 43.63 -3.30 31.01
N ILE A 271 44.80 -3.36 31.64
CA ILE A 271 45.03 -4.00 32.93
C ILE A 271 45.03 -2.87 33.99
N PRO A 272 44.29 -3.00 35.11
CA PRO A 272 44.31 -2.01 36.20
C PRO A 272 45.71 -1.74 36.76
N SER A 273 45.92 -0.54 37.28
CA SER A 273 47.17 -0.17 37.98
C SER A 273 47.11 -0.53 39.47
N LEU A 274 48.29 -0.70 40.08
CA LEU A 274 48.46 -0.90 41.52
C LEU A 274 49.04 0.36 42.18
N SER A 275 48.67 0.61 43.44
CA SER A 275 49.24 1.68 44.26
C SER A 275 50.69 1.44 44.69
N ILE A 276 51.11 0.17 44.81
CA ILE A 276 52.46 -0.27 45.19
C ILE A 276 52.87 -1.52 44.39
N GLY A 277 54.15 -1.87 44.43
CA GLY A 277 54.63 -3.15 43.92
C GLY A 277 54.13 -4.35 44.74
N LEU A 278 54.11 -5.53 44.11
CA LEU A 278 53.83 -6.79 44.78
C LEU A 278 55.05 -7.31 45.57
N ALA A 279 54.81 -8.24 46.49
CA ALA A 279 55.86 -8.97 47.18
C ALA A 279 56.69 -9.85 46.24
N THR A 280 57.90 -10.22 46.66
CA THR A 280 58.84 -10.99 45.84
C THR A 280 58.29 -12.37 45.47
N GLY A 281 58.12 -12.61 44.17
CA GLY A 281 57.65 -13.87 43.61
C GLY A 281 56.18 -13.90 43.17
N ASP A 282 55.41 -12.82 43.44
CA ASP A 282 53.98 -12.75 43.12
C ASP A 282 53.71 -11.93 41.84
N THR A 283 52.57 -12.17 41.18
CA THR A 283 52.28 -11.59 39.85
C THR A 283 50.84 -11.08 39.67
N THR A 284 50.65 -10.15 38.73
CA THR A 284 49.39 -9.44 38.47
C THR A 284 48.44 -10.11 37.46
N HIS A 285 48.78 -11.32 36.97
CA HIS A 285 48.22 -11.88 35.73
C HIS A 285 46.68 -12.05 35.67
N SER A 286 45.98 -12.04 36.82
CA SER A 286 44.52 -12.14 36.85
C SER A 286 43.75 -10.81 36.89
N PHE A 287 44.43 -9.66 37.04
CA PHE A 287 43.74 -8.36 37.09
C PHE A 287 43.18 -7.93 35.74
N ARG A 288 41.89 -7.62 35.70
CA ARG A 288 41.10 -7.21 34.53
C ARG A 288 40.31 -5.95 34.85
N GLN A 289 39.77 -5.29 33.84
CA GLN A 289 38.64 -4.38 34.01
C GLN A 289 37.60 -4.59 32.91
N ILE A 290 36.36 -4.18 33.20
CA ILE A 290 35.23 -4.17 32.27
C ILE A 290 34.54 -2.81 32.31
N PHE A 291 33.82 -2.48 31.24
CA PHE A 291 32.82 -1.41 31.23
C PHE A 291 31.59 -1.83 32.06
N ASP A 292 30.84 -0.85 32.58
CA ASP A 292 29.58 -1.05 33.30
C ASP A 292 28.47 -1.68 32.44
N ASP A 293 28.34 -1.26 31.18
CA ASP A 293 27.49 -1.91 30.19
C ASP A 293 28.16 -1.97 28.79
N ARG A 294 27.56 -2.72 27.86
CA ARG A 294 28.11 -2.93 26.49
C ARG A 294 27.84 -1.78 25.51
N ASN A 295 27.00 -0.82 25.87
CA ASN A 295 26.42 0.16 24.97
C ASN A 295 27.35 1.33 24.65
N ALA A 296 27.21 1.89 23.45
CA ALA A 296 27.97 3.06 23.04
C ALA A 296 27.63 4.30 23.89
N GLY A 297 28.66 5.05 24.28
CA GLY A 297 28.57 6.23 25.14
C GLY A 297 29.93 6.64 25.71
N THR A 298 30.03 7.89 26.13
CA THR A 298 31.17 8.48 26.84
C THR A 298 30.95 8.43 28.36
N GLY A 299 32.03 8.52 29.14
CA GLY A 299 31.94 8.63 30.60
C GLY A 299 31.56 7.33 31.32
N LYS A 300 31.64 6.19 30.62
CA LYS A 300 31.27 4.87 31.16
C LYS A 300 32.19 4.46 32.31
N THR A 301 31.64 3.83 33.34
CA THR A 301 32.40 3.36 34.50
C THR A 301 33.28 2.18 34.11
N LEU A 302 34.55 2.18 34.53
CA LEU A 302 35.43 1.03 34.39
C LEU A 302 35.61 0.32 35.74
N ILE A 303 35.26 -0.95 35.80
CA ILE A 303 35.18 -1.76 37.01
C ILE A 303 36.39 -2.71 37.03
N PRO A 304 37.39 -2.48 37.90
CA PRO A 304 38.54 -3.36 38.03
C PRO A 304 38.22 -4.57 38.92
N ALA A 305 38.75 -5.74 38.56
CA ALA A 305 38.55 -7.00 39.30
C ALA A 305 39.73 -7.96 39.12
N GLY A 306 39.86 -8.95 40.01
CA GLY A 306 40.87 -10.01 39.95
C GLY A 306 41.49 -10.29 41.32
N ALA A 307 42.65 -10.92 41.32
CA ALA A 307 43.46 -11.20 42.51
C ALA A 307 44.97 -11.18 42.18
N VAL A 308 45.80 -11.04 43.20
CA VAL A 308 47.24 -11.32 43.04
C VAL A 308 47.43 -12.83 42.87
N ASN A 309 48.25 -13.22 41.90
CA ASN A 309 48.73 -14.59 41.78
C ASN A 309 49.95 -14.77 42.70
N ASP A 310 49.66 -15.18 43.94
CA ASP A 310 50.57 -15.33 45.09
C ASP A 310 50.77 -16.79 45.54
N GLY A 311 50.21 -17.75 44.80
CA GLY A 311 50.15 -19.16 45.21
C GLY A 311 49.13 -19.49 46.31
N ASN A 312 48.33 -18.50 46.75
CA ASN A 312 47.34 -18.59 47.83
C ASN A 312 45.99 -17.94 47.44
N ASN A 313 45.66 -17.90 46.15
CA ASN A 313 44.45 -17.28 45.59
C ASN A 313 44.27 -15.79 45.95
N GLY A 314 45.37 -15.05 46.09
CA GLY A 314 45.39 -13.63 46.48
C GLY A 314 45.21 -13.39 47.98
N ASN A 315 45.10 -14.44 48.81
CA ASN A 315 44.82 -14.28 50.23
C ASN A 315 45.97 -13.66 51.04
N ASN A 316 47.17 -13.52 50.47
CA ASN A 316 48.26 -12.79 51.12
C ASN A 316 48.10 -11.25 51.04
N TYR A 317 47.12 -10.77 50.28
CA TYR A 317 46.84 -9.36 50.04
C TYR A 317 45.46 -8.95 50.54
N ASP A 318 45.33 -7.65 50.86
CA ASP A 318 44.05 -7.00 51.16
C ASP A 318 43.76 -5.95 50.07
N ALA A 319 42.92 -6.32 49.11
CA ALA A 319 42.81 -5.62 47.82
C ALA A 319 41.57 -4.73 47.75
N THR A 320 41.79 -3.41 47.72
CA THR A 320 40.73 -2.41 47.51
C THR A 320 40.61 -2.06 46.03
N PHE A 321 39.45 -2.30 45.43
CA PHE A 321 39.17 -2.00 44.01
C PHE A 321 38.51 -0.64 43.85
N ILE A 322 39.03 0.21 42.95
CA ILE A 322 38.51 1.57 42.72
C ILE A 322 38.30 1.84 41.23
N SER A 323 37.04 2.13 40.86
CA SER A 323 36.64 2.70 39.57
C SER A 323 37.03 4.18 39.47
N ALA A 324 38.33 4.46 39.50
CA ALA A 324 38.92 5.79 39.48
C ALA A 324 38.90 6.46 38.09
N ALA A 325 38.52 5.73 37.04
CA ALA A 325 38.58 6.18 35.66
C ALA A 325 37.29 5.85 34.90
N THR A 326 36.94 6.73 33.96
CA THR A 326 35.89 6.48 32.97
C THR A 326 36.49 6.11 31.62
N GLY A 327 35.65 5.52 30.76
CA GLY A 327 35.98 5.17 29.38
C GLY A 327 34.92 5.60 28.36
N GLU A 328 35.15 5.21 27.11
CA GLU A 328 34.24 5.44 25.99
C GLU A 328 34.04 4.16 25.16
N ILE A 329 32.79 3.85 24.83
CA ILE A 329 32.46 2.91 23.76
C ILE A 329 31.93 3.74 22.59
N GLN A 330 32.70 3.81 21.51
CA GLN A 330 32.34 4.50 20.27
C GLN A 330 31.38 3.66 19.45
N LYS A 331 30.41 4.30 18.79
CA LYS A 331 29.42 3.64 17.92
C LYS A 331 30.10 2.90 16.76
N LEU A 332 29.66 1.69 16.44
CA LEU A 332 30.16 0.96 15.27
C LEU A 332 29.59 1.57 13.97
N PRO A 333 30.43 2.03 13.02
CA PRO A 333 29.97 2.50 11.72
C PRO A 333 29.44 1.35 10.86
N VAL A 334 28.22 1.48 10.35
CA VAL A 334 27.59 0.51 9.46
C VAL A 334 26.91 1.20 8.26
N THR A 335 27.12 0.62 7.07
CA THR A 335 26.50 1.10 5.84
C THR A 335 25.38 0.15 5.44
N ILE A 336 24.20 0.72 5.22
CA ILE A 336 22.96 0.02 4.84
C ILE A 336 22.68 0.38 3.39
N SER A 337 22.77 -0.60 2.49
CA SER A 337 22.55 -0.41 1.06
C SER A 337 21.21 -0.98 0.63
N ALA A 338 20.38 -0.16 -0.01
CA ALA A 338 19.17 -0.67 -0.67
C ALA A 338 19.55 -1.64 -1.80
N VAL A 339 18.70 -2.65 -2.01
CA VAL A 339 18.83 -3.63 -3.08
C VAL A 339 17.87 -3.30 -4.23
N ALA A 340 18.15 -3.77 -5.45
CA ALA A 340 17.18 -3.68 -6.55
C ALA A 340 15.91 -4.49 -6.21
N ASP A 341 14.74 -3.96 -6.57
CA ASP A 341 13.44 -4.62 -6.34
C ASP A 341 12.45 -4.26 -7.46
N PHE A 342 11.61 -5.23 -7.83
CA PHE A 342 10.72 -5.18 -9.00
C PHE A 342 9.34 -5.66 -8.56
N LYS A 343 8.30 -4.85 -8.78
CA LYS A 343 6.92 -5.25 -8.47
C LYS A 343 5.91 -4.75 -9.49
N THR A 344 4.75 -5.41 -9.56
CA THR A 344 3.56 -4.81 -10.17
C THR A 344 2.98 -3.74 -9.23
N TYR A 345 2.33 -2.72 -9.80
CA TYR A 345 1.69 -1.65 -9.06
C TYR A 345 0.63 -2.16 -8.07
N ASP A 346 0.77 -1.78 -6.80
CA ASP A 346 -0.11 -2.18 -5.67
C ASP A 346 -0.68 -0.98 -4.88
N GLY A 347 -0.47 0.24 -5.39
CA GLY A 347 -0.88 1.49 -4.75
C GLY A 347 0.05 1.99 -3.63
N ARG A 348 1.16 1.29 -3.35
CA ARG A 348 2.05 1.58 -2.19
C ARG A 348 3.50 1.86 -2.59
N VAL A 349 4.23 2.53 -1.69
CA VAL A 349 5.68 2.79 -1.84
C VAL A 349 6.59 1.69 -1.28
N LEU A 350 6.05 0.69 -0.57
CA LEU A 350 6.87 -0.36 0.04
C LEU A 350 7.49 -1.29 -1.03
N SER A 351 8.73 -1.73 -0.79
CA SER A 351 9.46 -2.71 -1.59
C SER A 351 9.64 -4.01 -0.82
N SER A 352 9.72 -5.14 -1.52
CA SER A 352 10.02 -6.47 -0.98
C SER A 352 11.52 -6.73 -0.76
N GLY A 353 12.38 -5.93 -1.38
CA GLY A 353 13.84 -6.03 -1.22
C GLY A 353 14.29 -5.76 0.22
N ILE A 354 15.13 -6.64 0.76
CA ILE A 354 15.74 -6.49 2.10
C ILE A 354 17.08 -5.76 1.94
N PRO A 355 17.29 -4.59 2.58
CA PRO A 355 18.57 -3.88 2.52
C PRO A 355 19.75 -4.72 3.03
N THR A 356 20.90 -4.57 2.41
CA THR A 356 22.14 -5.27 2.78
C THR A 356 23.00 -4.42 3.72
N LEU A 357 23.78 -5.09 4.56
CA LEU A 357 24.62 -4.49 5.60
C LEU A 357 26.10 -4.69 5.25
N SER A 358 26.93 -3.67 5.42
CA SER A 358 28.36 -3.72 5.05
C SER A 358 29.21 -4.72 5.86
N ALA A 359 28.72 -5.14 7.02
CA ALA A 359 29.23 -6.20 7.86
C ALA A 359 28.06 -6.82 8.64
N PRO A 360 28.19 -8.03 9.22
CA PRO A 360 27.19 -8.57 10.15
C PRO A 360 26.97 -7.65 11.37
N ALA A 361 25.79 -7.73 11.98
CA ALA A 361 25.56 -7.15 13.31
C ALA A 361 26.32 -7.95 14.39
N MET A 362 26.54 -7.33 15.56
CA MET A 362 27.19 -7.97 16.70
C MET A 362 26.31 -9.02 17.38
N GLU A 363 26.91 -9.90 18.18
CA GLU A 363 26.17 -11.01 18.79
C GLU A 363 25.05 -10.52 19.73
N GLY A 364 23.84 -11.06 19.48
CA GLY A 364 22.59 -10.64 20.13
C GLY A 364 21.84 -9.50 19.42
N ASP A 365 22.46 -8.79 18.47
CA ASP A 365 21.85 -7.65 17.79
C ASP A 365 21.16 -8.07 16.48
N THR A 366 19.92 -7.60 16.25
CA THR A 366 19.09 -8.03 15.11
C THR A 366 18.85 -6.91 14.09
N PRO A 367 19.33 -7.02 12.83
CA PRO A 367 19.00 -6.08 11.76
C PRO A 367 17.49 -5.97 11.49
N ALA A 368 16.94 -4.76 11.57
CA ALA A 368 15.53 -4.47 11.30
C ALA A 368 15.41 -3.34 10.27
N PHE A 369 15.64 -3.70 8.99
CA PHE A 369 15.68 -2.78 7.86
C PHE A 369 14.57 -3.04 6.83
N SER A 370 14.11 -1.97 6.19
CA SER A 370 13.18 -1.98 5.06
C SER A 370 13.61 -0.93 4.04
N GLN A 371 12.98 -0.93 2.86
CA GLN A 371 13.19 0.11 1.85
C GLN A 371 11.90 0.47 1.13
N THR A 372 11.82 1.69 0.64
CA THR A 372 10.69 2.20 -0.14
C THR A 372 11.14 2.77 -1.47
N PHE A 373 10.28 2.63 -2.48
CA PHE A 373 10.33 3.43 -3.70
C PHE A 373 10.08 4.91 -3.36
N ASP A 374 10.54 5.80 -4.25
CA ASP A 374 10.40 7.25 -4.12
C ASP A 374 8.96 7.76 -4.29
N ASN A 375 8.16 7.04 -5.09
CA ASN A 375 6.73 7.24 -5.22
C ASN A 375 6.07 5.90 -5.65
N ARG A 376 4.75 5.81 -5.50
CA ARG A 376 3.99 4.59 -5.81
C ARG A 376 3.87 4.31 -7.31
N ASN A 377 4.08 5.33 -8.16
CA ASN A 377 3.70 5.28 -9.56
C ASN A 377 4.60 4.34 -10.38
N VAL A 378 4.08 3.84 -11.49
CA VAL A 378 4.81 3.03 -12.48
C VAL A 378 6.08 3.73 -12.96
N GLY A 379 7.09 2.95 -13.32
CA GLY A 379 8.32 3.43 -13.94
C GLY A 379 9.53 2.55 -13.68
N THR A 380 10.57 2.75 -14.48
CA THR A 380 11.90 2.13 -14.33
C THR A 380 12.86 3.07 -13.58
N CYS A 381 14.01 2.53 -13.17
CA CYS A 381 15.10 3.29 -12.50
C CYS A 381 14.66 4.06 -11.24
N LYS A 382 13.58 3.63 -10.58
CA LYS A 382 13.01 4.26 -9.38
C LYS A 382 14.01 4.21 -8.23
N LYS A 383 14.00 5.24 -7.39
CA LYS A 383 14.94 5.35 -6.27
C LYS A 383 14.41 4.53 -5.09
N LEU A 384 15.11 3.47 -4.74
CA LEU A 384 14.91 2.70 -3.52
C LEU A 384 15.76 3.30 -2.40
N THR A 385 15.09 3.73 -1.32
CA THR A 385 15.71 4.35 -0.14
C THR A 385 15.57 3.41 1.05
N PRO A 386 16.67 2.96 1.69
CA PRO A 386 16.59 2.08 2.85
C PRO A 386 16.43 2.87 4.15
N ALA A 387 15.79 2.26 5.14
CA ALA A 387 15.56 2.80 6.47
C ALA A 387 15.48 1.68 7.52
N GLY A 388 15.57 2.04 8.80
CA GLY A 388 15.50 1.11 9.93
C GLY A 388 16.71 1.25 10.86
N VAL A 389 16.85 0.30 11.79
CA VAL A 389 17.95 0.24 12.76
C VAL A 389 18.34 -1.22 13.00
N ILE A 390 19.45 -1.42 13.71
CA ILE A 390 19.77 -2.72 14.32
C ILE A 390 19.14 -2.70 15.72
N ALA A 391 18.30 -3.66 16.05
CA ALA A 391 17.75 -3.84 17.38
C ALA A 391 18.84 -4.44 18.29
N ASP A 392 19.41 -3.59 19.14
CA ASP A 392 20.63 -3.83 19.94
C ASP A 392 20.38 -3.76 21.46
N GLY A 393 19.11 -3.71 21.88
CA GLY A 393 18.69 -3.42 23.25
C GLY A 393 18.78 -1.94 23.66
N ASN A 394 19.29 -1.07 22.79
CA ASN A 394 19.56 0.35 23.01
C ASN A 394 19.04 1.22 21.85
N ASN A 395 17.90 0.84 21.26
CA ASN A 395 17.22 1.54 20.15
C ASN A 395 18.11 1.83 18.90
N GLY A 396 19.12 1.00 18.64
CA GLY A 396 20.10 1.17 17.57
C GLY A 396 21.22 2.16 17.90
N ALA A 397 21.28 2.68 19.12
CA ALA A 397 22.25 3.69 19.52
C ALA A 397 23.68 3.14 19.68
N ASN A 398 23.91 1.82 19.61
CA ASN A 398 25.27 1.26 19.60
C ASN A 398 25.97 1.40 18.23
N TYR A 399 25.23 1.82 17.20
CA TYR A 399 25.70 1.93 15.82
C TYR A 399 25.62 3.37 15.29
N SER A 400 26.37 3.65 14.22
CA SER A 400 26.28 4.88 13.42
C SER A 400 25.98 4.53 11.96
N TYR A 401 24.80 4.95 11.50
CA TYR A 401 24.21 4.49 10.24
C TYR A 401 24.53 5.38 9.05
N THR A 402 24.97 4.78 7.95
CA THR A 402 25.03 5.42 6.62
C THR A 402 24.09 4.70 5.66
N PHE A 403 23.06 5.40 5.15
CA PHE A 403 22.07 4.82 4.25
C PHE A 403 22.38 5.15 2.78
N LEU A 404 22.58 4.12 1.95
CA LEU A 404 22.83 4.24 0.52
C LEU A 404 21.59 3.84 -0.29
N SER A 405 21.04 4.80 -1.04
CA SER A 405 19.94 4.56 -1.98
C SER A 405 20.46 4.03 -3.32
N VAL A 406 19.62 3.28 -4.04
CA VAL A 406 19.90 2.81 -5.42
C VAL A 406 18.80 3.23 -6.38
N THR A 407 19.11 3.44 -7.66
CA THR A 407 18.16 3.82 -8.71
C THR A 407 17.88 2.65 -9.66
N SER A 408 17.64 1.47 -9.08
CA SER A 408 17.45 0.19 -9.76
C SER A 408 16.08 -0.45 -9.46
N GLY A 409 15.16 0.32 -8.88
CA GLY A 409 13.79 -0.14 -8.65
C GLY A 409 12.92 -0.05 -9.91
N GLN A 410 11.93 -0.92 -10.01
CA GLN A 410 10.90 -0.87 -11.06
C GLN A 410 9.50 -1.14 -10.50
N ILE A 411 8.52 -0.38 -10.97
CA ILE A 411 7.10 -0.64 -10.74
C ILE A 411 6.42 -0.80 -12.11
N ASP A 412 5.88 -1.99 -12.38
CA ASP A 412 5.19 -2.34 -13.62
C ASP A 412 3.68 -2.06 -13.54
N LYS A 413 3.06 -1.75 -14.69
CA LYS A 413 1.61 -1.48 -14.78
C LYS A 413 0.77 -2.65 -14.29
N LEU A 414 -0.24 -2.38 -13.46
CA LEU A 414 -1.25 -3.38 -13.11
C LEU A 414 -2.21 -3.59 -14.28
N ALA A 415 -2.20 -4.80 -14.85
CA ALA A 415 -3.08 -5.17 -15.94
C ALA A 415 -4.51 -5.44 -15.43
N ILE A 416 -5.49 -4.71 -15.98
CA ILE A 416 -6.92 -4.84 -15.66
C ILE A 416 -7.76 -5.06 -16.91
N THR A 417 -8.80 -5.88 -16.76
CA THR A 417 -9.84 -6.09 -17.77
C THR A 417 -11.11 -5.37 -17.33
N ILE A 418 -11.63 -4.49 -18.18
CA ILE A 418 -12.89 -3.80 -17.99
C ILE A 418 -13.94 -4.55 -18.82
N ILE A 419 -14.95 -5.09 -18.16
CA ILE A 419 -16.00 -5.91 -18.75
C ILE A 419 -17.32 -5.17 -18.59
N ALA A 420 -17.96 -4.83 -19.71
CA ALA A 420 -19.29 -4.22 -19.68
C ALA A 420 -20.31 -5.15 -19.03
N SER A 421 -21.25 -4.59 -18.26
CA SER A 421 -22.40 -5.32 -17.69
C SER A 421 -23.56 -5.35 -18.68
N PRO A 422 -24.34 -6.44 -18.78
CA PRO A 422 -25.59 -6.46 -19.54
C PRO A 422 -26.58 -5.43 -18.98
N ASP A 423 -27.17 -4.61 -19.84
CA ASP A 423 -28.24 -3.66 -19.46
C ASP A 423 -29.48 -3.83 -20.36
N ARG A 424 -30.64 -3.44 -19.84
CA ARG A 424 -31.92 -3.41 -20.55
C ARG A 424 -32.64 -2.10 -20.24
N LYS A 425 -32.65 -1.19 -21.22
CA LYS A 425 -33.30 0.13 -21.10
C LYS A 425 -34.47 0.29 -22.06
N MET A 426 -35.36 1.22 -21.73
CA MET A 426 -36.33 1.76 -22.69
C MET A 426 -35.63 2.80 -23.58
N TYR A 427 -36.12 3.01 -24.80
CA TYR A 427 -35.64 4.06 -25.67
C TYR A 427 -35.92 5.46 -25.11
N ASP A 428 -34.85 6.23 -24.88
CA ASP A 428 -34.88 7.61 -24.36
C ASP A 428 -34.20 8.64 -25.29
N GLY A 429 -33.78 8.19 -26.47
CA GLY A 429 -32.99 8.99 -27.42
C GLY A 429 -31.47 8.91 -27.23
N THR A 430 -30.96 8.22 -26.21
CA THR A 430 -29.53 8.16 -25.86
C THR A 430 -28.95 6.74 -25.86
N GLY A 431 -27.66 6.62 -26.18
CA GLY A 431 -26.92 5.35 -26.12
C GLY A 431 -26.45 4.93 -24.72
N PHE A 432 -26.61 5.76 -23.68
CA PHE A 432 -26.06 5.46 -22.35
C PHE A 432 -26.75 4.27 -21.68
N SER A 433 -25.96 3.42 -21.04
CA SER A 433 -26.41 2.37 -20.11
C SER A 433 -26.46 2.93 -18.69
N SER A 434 -27.37 2.38 -17.87
CA SER A 434 -27.48 2.67 -16.44
C SER A 434 -26.66 1.73 -15.56
N ALA A 435 -26.36 0.53 -16.07
CA ALA A 435 -25.44 -0.40 -15.41
C ALA A 435 -23.98 0.08 -15.52
N ALA A 436 -23.20 -0.17 -14.47
CA ALA A 436 -21.76 0.11 -14.44
C ALA A 436 -20.94 -1.08 -14.98
N PRO A 437 -19.76 -0.85 -15.60
CA PRO A 437 -18.83 -1.93 -15.92
C PRO A 437 -18.27 -2.62 -14.67
N SER A 438 -17.67 -3.79 -14.86
CA SER A 438 -16.90 -4.50 -13.83
C SER A 438 -15.42 -4.54 -14.19
N VAL A 439 -14.54 -4.54 -13.18
CA VAL A 439 -13.08 -4.50 -13.35
C VAL A 439 -12.46 -5.75 -12.71
N PHE A 440 -11.62 -6.46 -13.46
CA PHE A 440 -10.93 -7.67 -12.99
C PHE A 440 -9.47 -7.73 -13.45
N PRO A 441 -8.48 -7.95 -12.55
CA PRO A 441 -8.61 -7.90 -11.09
C PRO A 441 -9.07 -6.53 -10.59
N GLY A 442 -9.44 -6.45 -9.30
CA GLY A 442 -9.82 -5.19 -8.66
C GLY A 442 -8.66 -4.18 -8.60
N LEU A 443 -9.01 -2.91 -8.42
CA LEU A 443 -8.05 -1.80 -8.33
C LEU A 443 -7.09 -1.93 -7.13
N ALA A 444 -5.95 -1.25 -7.22
CA ALA A 444 -4.97 -1.17 -6.16
C ALA A 444 -5.45 -0.29 -4.97
N GLN A 445 -4.73 -0.33 -3.84
CA GLN A 445 -5.19 0.35 -2.63
C GLN A 445 -5.17 1.88 -2.77
N GLY A 446 -6.34 2.48 -2.61
CA GLY A 446 -6.51 3.94 -2.56
C GLY A 446 -6.87 4.59 -3.90
N ASP A 447 -7.08 3.79 -4.94
CA ASP A 447 -7.53 4.28 -6.25
C ASP A 447 -9.04 4.06 -6.44
N SER A 448 -9.62 4.82 -7.36
CA SER A 448 -11.02 4.71 -7.80
C SER A 448 -11.08 4.70 -9.32
N ASP A 449 -12.23 4.40 -9.91
CA ASP A 449 -12.46 4.53 -11.34
C ASP A 449 -13.65 5.43 -11.68
N SER A 450 -13.69 5.83 -12.94
CA SER A 450 -14.79 6.56 -13.57
C SER A 450 -15.32 5.80 -14.80
N PHE A 451 -15.34 4.46 -14.75
CA PHE A 451 -15.78 3.66 -15.89
C PHE A 451 -17.30 3.79 -16.14
N THR A 452 -17.66 3.98 -17.39
CA THR A 452 -19.03 4.07 -17.89
C THR A 452 -19.24 3.12 -19.05
N GLN A 453 -20.48 2.95 -19.50
CA GLN A 453 -20.78 2.13 -20.66
C GLN A 453 -21.96 2.65 -21.48
N GLN A 454 -21.94 2.34 -22.78
CA GLN A 454 -22.96 2.72 -23.74
C GLN A 454 -23.24 1.58 -24.73
N PHE A 455 -24.48 1.51 -25.20
CA PHE A 455 -24.87 0.70 -26.34
C PHE A 455 -24.19 1.21 -27.63
N ALA A 456 -23.95 0.31 -28.58
CA ALA A 456 -23.35 0.62 -29.89
C ALA A 456 -24.01 1.79 -30.64
N ASP A 457 -25.31 1.99 -30.44
CA ASP A 457 -26.11 3.09 -30.97
C ASP A 457 -27.41 3.26 -30.15
N LYS A 458 -28.11 4.40 -30.30
CA LYS A 458 -29.32 4.73 -29.50
C LYS A 458 -30.54 3.84 -29.78
N ASN A 459 -30.60 3.11 -30.89
CA ASN A 459 -31.85 2.60 -31.46
C ASN A 459 -32.36 1.32 -30.78
N ALA A 460 -33.69 1.13 -30.79
CA ALA A 460 -34.32 -0.05 -30.21
C ALA A 460 -33.90 -1.34 -30.93
N GLY A 461 -33.64 -2.40 -30.17
CA GLY A 461 -33.17 -3.70 -30.66
C GLY A 461 -32.65 -4.61 -29.56
N THR A 462 -32.54 -5.90 -29.87
CA THR A 462 -31.94 -6.93 -29.00
C THR A 462 -30.50 -7.22 -29.39
N ASN A 463 -29.74 -7.88 -28.52
CA ASN A 463 -28.34 -8.29 -28.72
C ASN A 463 -27.41 -7.13 -29.13
N LYS A 464 -27.70 -5.91 -28.68
CA LYS A 464 -26.88 -4.73 -28.97
C LYS A 464 -25.60 -4.80 -28.16
N THR A 465 -24.44 -4.74 -28.80
CA THR A 465 -23.13 -4.67 -28.11
C THR A 465 -23.09 -3.46 -27.17
N ILE A 466 -22.53 -3.67 -25.98
CA ILE A 466 -22.26 -2.64 -25.00
C ILE A 466 -20.74 -2.43 -24.94
N PHE A 467 -20.31 -1.17 -25.06
CA PHE A 467 -18.91 -0.76 -24.96
C PHE A 467 -18.68 -0.05 -23.64
N ALA A 468 -17.69 -0.51 -22.87
CA ALA A 468 -17.21 0.20 -21.68
C ALA A 468 -16.09 1.19 -22.05
N SER A 469 -15.98 2.29 -21.29
CA SER A 469 -14.96 3.32 -21.47
C SER A 469 -14.70 4.07 -20.15
N GLY A 470 -13.55 4.75 -20.04
CA GLY A 470 -13.16 5.52 -18.86
C GLY A 470 -11.67 5.33 -18.56
N ARG A 471 -11.30 5.47 -17.29
CA ARG A 471 -9.96 5.16 -16.76
C ARG A 471 -10.03 4.84 -15.27
N VAL A 472 -8.90 4.42 -14.71
CA VAL A 472 -8.66 4.50 -13.27
C VAL A 472 -8.20 5.93 -12.94
N ASP A 473 -8.75 6.50 -11.88
CA ASP A 473 -8.33 7.77 -11.29
C ASP A 473 -7.39 7.45 -10.10
N ASP A 474 -6.11 7.32 -10.41
CA ASP A 474 -5.00 6.85 -9.56
C ASP A 474 -4.04 7.97 -9.11
N GLY A 475 -4.40 9.23 -9.36
CA GLY A 475 -3.53 10.39 -9.14
C GLY A 475 -2.35 10.50 -10.11
N ASN A 476 -2.36 9.74 -11.21
CA ASN A 476 -1.33 9.68 -12.25
C ASN A 476 -1.99 9.53 -13.65
N ASP A 477 -3.16 10.13 -13.85
CA ASP A 477 -4.01 10.06 -15.06
C ASP A 477 -4.36 8.65 -15.56
N GLY A 478 -4.27 7.64 -14.69
CA GLY A 478 -4.52 6.23 -15.00
C GLY A 478 -3.30 5.49 -15.54
N GLU A 479 -2.12 6.13 -15.61
CA GLU A 479 -0.89 5.55 -16.15
C GLU A 479 -0.27 4.45 -15.27
N ASN A 480 -0.77 4.20 -14.05
CA ASN A 480 -0.32 3.04 -13.28
C ASN A 480 -0.91 1.70 -13.76
N TYR A 481 -1.85 1.74 -14.70
CA TYR A 481 -2.60 0.58 -15.17
C TYR A 481 -2.39 0.32 -16.67
N SER A 482 -2.66 -0.92 -17.10
CA SER A 482 -2.84 -1.29 -18.50
C SER A 482 -4.23 -1.87 -18.72
N TYR A 483 -4.93 -1.36 -19.74
CA TYR A 483 -6.38 -1.52 -19.91
C TYR A 483 -6.70 -2.53 -21.01
N THR A 484 -7.52 -3.52 -20.69
CA THR A 484 -8.13 -4.44 -21.68
C THR A 484 -9.65 -4.27 -21.65
N TYR A 485 -10.26 -3.79 -22.73
CA TYR A 485 -11.71 -3.62 -22.82
C TYR A 485 -12.37 -4.85 -23.46
N ARG A 486 -13.32 -5.46 -22.75
CA ARG A 486 -14.03 -6.67 -23.22
C ARG A 486 -15.43 -6.31 -23.72
N ASN A 487 -15.57 -6.27 -25.04
CA ASN A 487 -16.75 -5.78 -25.76
C ASN A 487 -17.62 -6.91 -26.37
N ASP A 488 -17.70 -8.07 -25.71
CA ASP A 488 -18.55 -9.20 -26.12
C ASP A 488 -19.91 -9.25 -25.39
N THR A 489 -20.11 -8.36 -24.42
CA THR A 489 -21.38 -8.24 -23.71
C THR A 489 -22.43 -7.51 -24.53
N THR A 490 -23.66 -8.00 -24.48
CA THR A 490 -24.81 -7.43 -25.19
C THR A 490 -25.97 -7.14 -24.25
N GLY A 491 -26.87 -6.24 -24.67
CA GLY A 491 -28.08 -5.89 -23.96
C GLY A 491 -29.26 -5.60 -24.90
N VAL A 492 -30.28 -4.94 -24.36
CA VAL A 492 -31.53 -4.65 -25.07
C VAL A 492 -31.92 -3.18 -24.91
N VAL A 493 -32.35 -2.55 -25.99
CA VAL A 493 -33.08 -1.28 -25.97
C VAL A 493 -34.51 -1.56 -26.43
N ASP A 494 -35.47 -1.51 -25.51
CA ASP A 494 -36.89 -1.68 -25.81
C ASP A 494 -37.49 -0.43 -26.45
N LYS A 495 -38.50 -0.61 -27.30
CA LYS A 495 -39.19 0.50 -27.98
C LYS A 495 -39.98 1.34 -26.98
N LEU A 496 -39.98 2.67 -27.14
CA LEU A 496 -40.82 3.56 -26.33
C LEU A 496 -42.30 3.44 -26.79
N PRO A 497 -43.24 2.97 -25.95
CA PRO A 497 -44.65 2.95 -26.29
C PRO A 497 -45.21 4.37 -26.31
N ILE A 498 -45.99 4.69 -27.34
CA ILE A 498 -46.62 6.00 -27.50
C ILE A 498 -48.02 5.79 -28.07
N SER A 499 -49.04 6.35 -27.41
CA SER A 499 -50.41 6.35 -27.93
C SER A 499 -50.69 7.66 -28.64
N ILE A 500 -51.31 7.60 -29.82
CA ILE A 500 -51.68 8.75 -30.64
C ILE A 500 -53.21 8.81 -30.66
N PHE A 501 -53.76 9.80 -29.98
CA PHE A 501 -55.19 10.06 -29.89
C PHE A 501 -55.62 11.03 -30.98
N ALA A 502 -56.68 10.69 -31.71
CA ALA A 502 -57.38 11.67 -32.53
C ALA A 502 -58.03 12.74 -31.64
N VAL A 503 -58.07 13.96 -32.15
CA VAL A 503 -58.66 15.15 -31.51
C VAL A 503 -59.97 15.49 -32.23
N PRO A 504 -61.05 15.89 -31.53
CA PRO A 504 -62.26 16.36 -32.18
C PRO A 504 -61.97 17.50 -33.19
N ASP A 505 -62.51 17.39 -34.39
CA ASP A 505 -62.40 18.36 -35.49
C ASP A 505 -63.79 18.56 -36.09
N SER A 506 -64.06 19.77 -36.58
CA SER A 506 -65.30 20.08 -37.30
C SER A 506 -65.00 20.94 -38.52
N LYS A 507 -65.50 20.55 -39.68
CA LYS A 507 -65.30 21.25 -40.95
C LYS A 507 -66.61 21.45 -41.70
N VAL A 508 -66.67 22.47 -42.56
CA VAL A 508 -67.68 22.53 -43.62
C VAL A 508 -67.28 21.55 -44.73
N TYR A 509 -68.26 20.91 -45.37
CA TYR A 509 -68.04 19.98 -46.47
C TYR A 509 -67.28 20.65 -47.62
N ASP A 510 -66.16 20.02 -48.02
CA ASP A 510 -65.24 20.50 -49.06
C ASP A 510 -64.93 19.42 -50.12
N GLY A 511 -65.63 18.29 -50.12
CA GLY A 511 -65.36 17.13 -50.99
C GLY A 511 -64.32 16.13 -50.45
N THR A 512 -63.68 16.40 -49.29
CA THR A 512 -62.56 15.60 -48.76
C THR A 512 -62.78 15.12 -47.32
N ASN A 513 -62.22 13.95 -46.98
CA ASN A 513 -62.24 13.39 -45.63
C ASN A 513 -61.04 13.81 -44.75
N THR A 514 -60.31 14.87 -45.12
CA THR A 514 -59.19 15.39 -44.33
C THR A 514 -59.69 16.15 -43.11
N SER A 515 -59.02 15.99 -41.97
CA SER A 515 -59.20 16.81 -40.77
C SER A 515 -58.11 17.87 -40.67
N SER A 516 -58.45 19.03 -40.11
CA SER A 516 -57.50 20.12 -39.88
C SER A 516 -56.74 19.97 -38.55
N ALA A 517 -57.39 19.38 -37.53
CA ALA A 517 -56.80 19.17 -36.22
C ALA A 517 -55.63 18.16 -36.23
N THR A 518 -54.62 18.46 -35.44
CA THR A 518 -53.44 17.62 -35.20
C THR A 518 -53.69 16.62 -34.06
N PRO A 519 -53.41 15.31 -34.23
CA PRO A 519 -53.48 14.32 -33.16
C PRO A 519 -52.59 14.67 -31.95
N LYS A 520 -52.93 14.14 -30.78
CA LYS A 520 -52.15 14.29 -29.53
C LYS A 520 -51.47 12.98 -29.14
N THR A 521 -50.25 13.05 -28.65
CA THR A 521 -49.53 11.90 -28.10
C THR A 521 -49.75 11.73 -26.59
N SER A 522 -49.64 10.51 -26.07
CA SER A 522 -49.71 10.22 -24.62
C SER A 522 -48.55 10.82 -23.82
N GLN A 523 -47.41 11.04 -24.48
CA GLN A 523 -46.20 11.64 -23.95
C GLN A 523 -45.40 12.29 -25.11
N PRO A 524 -44.44 13.18 -24.85
CA PRO A 524 -43.52 13.66 -25.88
C PRO A 524 -42.74 12.50 -26.53
N VAL A 525 -42.23 12.74 -27.74
CA VAL A 525 -41.16 11.92 -28.32
C VAL A 525 -39.82 12.28 -27.67
N SER A 526 -38.84 11.38 -27.75
CA SER A 526 -37.49 11.59 -27.24
C SER A 526 -36.79 12.79 -27.89
N VAL A 527 -35.87 13.42 -27.16
CA VAL A 527 -35.20 14.65 -27.59
C VAL A 527 -34.43 14.43 -28.89
N GLY A 528 -34.71 15.26 -29.90
CA GLY A 528 -34.11 15.20 -31.23
C GLY A 528 -34.94 14.43 -32.28
N ASP A 529 -35.93 13.65 -31.85
CA ASP A 529 -36.89 13.02 -32.77
C ASP A 529 -38.08 13.97 -33.03
N ILE A 530 -38.73 13.85 -34.19
CA ILE A 530 -39.89 14.66 -34.58
C ILE A 530 -41.04 13.78 -35.09
N TRP A 531 -42.26 14.31 -35.21
CA TRP A 531 -43.40 13.55 -35.74
C TRP A 531 -44.29 14.41 -36.64
N SER A 532 -45.08 13.75 -37.49
CA SER A 532 -45.98 14.39 -38.46
C SER A 532 -47.34 13.68 -38.56
N PHE A 533 -47.82 13.16 -37.42
CA PHE A 533 -49.14 12.55 -37.28
C PHE A 533 -50.26 13.44 -37.83
N LYS A 534 -51.19 12.81 -38.54
CA LYS A 534 -52.40 13.41 -39.12
C LYS A 534 -53.61 12.57 -38.73
N GLN A 535 -54.80 13.06 -39.03
CA GLN A 535 -56.04 12.30 -38.88
C GLN A 535 -56.98 12.59 -40.05
N SER A 536 -57.89 11.65 -40.30
CA SER A 536 -58.92 11.75 -41.32
C SER A 536 -60.26 11.25 -40.79
N TYR A 537 -61.33 11.84 -41.31
CA TYR A 537 -62.69 11.32 -41.14
C TYR A 537 -62.84 9.98 -41.88
N ASP A 538 -63.69 9.12 -41.34
CA ASP A 538 -64.17 7.88 -41.96
C ASP A 538 -64.56 8.00 -43.45
N ASN A 539 -65.26 9.08 -43.80
CA ASN A 539 -65.69 9.41 -45.15
C ASN A 539 -65.84 10.93 -45.32
N ARG A 540 -65.97 11.39 -46.57
CA ARG A 540 -66.10 12.82 -46.92
C ARG A 540 -67.48 13.44 -46.61
N ASN A 541 -68.52 12.63 -46.41
CA ASN A 541 -69.91 13.08 -46.43
C ASN A 541 -70.26 13.93 -45.20
N ALA A 542 -71.26 14.79 -45.32
CA ALA A 542 -71.78 15.56 -44.19
C ALA A 542 -72.44 14.66 -43.12
N GLY A 543 -72.29 15.03 -41.86
CA GLY A 543 -72.84 14.32 -40.70
C GLY A 543 -72.01 14.54 -39.42
N ALA A 544 -72.66 14.37 -38.27
CA ALA A 544 -72.04 14.42 -36.95
C ALA A 544 -71.58 13.03 -36.47
N ALA A 545 -70.85 12.98 -35.34
CA ALA A 545 -70.30 11.77 -34.71
C ALA A 545 -69.41 10.90 -35.64
N LYS A 546 -68.78 11.53 -36.64
CA LYS A 546 -67.82 10.90 -37.55
C LYS A 546 -66.64 10.33 -36.78
N THR A 547 -66.14 9.19 -37.21
CA THR A 547 -64.91 8.60 -36.68
C THR A 547 -63.69 9.28 -37.28
N LEU A 548 -62.90 9.91 -36.42
CA LEU A 548 -61.58 10.47 -36.73
C LEU A 548 -60.52 9.44 -36.35
N THR A 549 -59.74 8.99 -37.33
CA THR A 549 -58.66 8.01 -37.14
C THR A 549 -57.30 8.67 -37.34
N PRO A 550 -56.37 8.58 -36.37
CA PRO A 550 -55.03 9.14 -36.49
C PRO A 550 -54.08 8.16 -37.19
N PHE A 551 -53.09 8.70 -37.90
CA PHE A 551 -52.07 7.94 -38.64
C PHE A 551 -50.76 8.73 -38.78
N GLY A 552 -49.66 8.03 -39.08
CA GLY A 552 -48.34 8.62 -39.32
C GLY A 552 -47.23 7.79 -38.65
N ALA A 553 -46.07 8.42 -38.43
CA ALA A 553 -44.94 7.83 -37.73
C ALA A 553 -44.14 8.90 -36.98
N VAL A 554 -43.28 8.45 -36.05
CA VAL A 554 -42.16 9.26 -35.54
C VAL A 554 -41.00 9.18 -36.54
N VAL A 555 -40.30 10.29 -36.74
CA VAL A 555 -39.06 10.40 -37.50
C VAL A 555 -37.93 10.51 -36.49
N ASP A 556 -37.27 9.37 -36.26
CA ASP A 556 -36.32 9.08 -35.17
C ASP A 556 -34.90 8.76 -35.66
N GLY A 557 -34.67 8.89 -36.98
CA GLY A 557 -33.47 8.42 -37.69
C GLY A 557 -33.46 6.93 -38.02
N ASN A 558 -34.46 6.16 -37.58
CA ASN A 558 -34.57 4.70 -37.68
C ASN A 558 -35.95 4.27 -38.25
N GLY A 559 -36.56 5.08 -39.11
CA GLY A 559 -37.84 4.78 -39.75
C GLY A 559 -39.05 4.68 -38.80
N GLY A 560 -38.97 5.27 -37.61
CA GLY A 560 -39.95 5.15 -36.54
C GLY A 560 -39.81 3.86 -35.72
N ALA A 561 -38.82 3.01 -36.02
CA ALA A 561 -38.69 1.71 -35.38
C ALA A 561 -38.30 1.77 -33.90
N ASN A 562 -37.87 2.92 -33.37
CA ASN A 562 -37.61 3.10 -31.94
C ASN A 562 -38.89 3.20 -31.09
N TYR A 563 -40.05 3.36 -31.73
CA TYR A 563 -41.34 3.58 -31.06
C TYR A 563 -42.32 2.42 -31.28
N ALA A 564 -43.17 2.19 -30.29
CA ALA A 564 -44.34 1.31 -30.40
C ALA A 564 -45.61 2.19 -30.42
N CYS A 565 -45.96 2.66 -31.61
CA CYS A 565 -47.10 3.56 -31.85
C CYS A 565 -48.45 2.81 -31.79
N THR A 566 -49.36 3.28 -30.95
CA THR A 566 -50.76 2.80 -30.87
C THR A 566 -51.70 3.92 -31.28
N PHE A 567 -52.51 3.71 -32.32
CA PHE A 567 -53.43 4.73 -32.85
C PHE A 567 -54.84 4.54 -32.25
N ILE A 568 -55.42 5.62 -31.74
CA ILE A 568 -56.69 5.61 -31.00
C ILE A 568 -57.66 6.61 -31.65
N SER A 569 -58.69 6.09 -32.30
CA SER A 569 -59.74 6.85 -32.99
C SER A 569 -60.83 7.37 -32.04
N VAL A 570 -61.53 8.42 -32.43
CA VAL A 570 -62.69 8.99 -31.69
C VAL A 570 -63.87 9.27 -32.62
N SER A 571 -65.10 8.97 -32.18
CA SER A 571 -66.33 9.20 -32.95
C SER A 571 -66.97 10.55 -32.61
N THR A 572 -66.18 11.61 -32.69
CA THR A 572 -66.55 12.98 -32.27
C THR A 572 -66.31 14.03 -33.37
N GLY A 573 -66.06 13.60 -34.61
CA GLY A 573 -65.88 14.52 -35.73
C GLY A 573 -67.21 15.00 -36.30
N GLU A 574 -67.23 16.18 -36.91
CA GLU A 574 -68.39 16.69 -37.63
C GLU A 574 -68.01 17.25 -39.01
N ILE A 575 -68.74 16.82 -40.05
CA ILE A 575 -68.71 17.49 -41.35
C ILE A 575 -70.06 18.20 -41.52
N ILE A 576 -70.04 19.52 -41.31
CA ILE A 576 -71.18 20.42 -41.49
C ILE A 576 -71.47 20.52 -42.99
N LYS A 577 -72.76 20.54 -43.36
CA LYS A 577 -73.18 20.72 -44.76
C LYS A 577 -72.63 22.01 -45.36
N LYS A 578 -72.27 22.02 -46.65
CA LYS A 578 -71.91 23.25 -47.34
C LYS A 578 -73.18 24.04 -47.73
N PRO A 579 -73.34 25.31 -47.33
CA PRO A 579 -74.47 26.12 -47.80
C PRO A 579 -74.33 26.39 -49.30
N VAL A 580 -75.40 26.19 -50.06
CA VAL A 580 -75.48 26.47 -51.49
C VAL A 580 -76.71 27.29 -51.82
N SER A 581 -76.52 28.34 -52.61
CA SER A 581 -77.58 29.21 -53.13
C SER A 581 -77.90 28.86 -54.58
N VAL A 582 -79.18 28.63 -54.89
CA VAL A 582 -79.68 28.33 -56.23
C VAL A 582 -80.77 29.32 -56.59
N ALA A 583 -80.57 30.10 -57.65
CA ALA A 583 -81.56 31.05 -58.13
C ALA A 583 -82.24 30.56 -59.41
N ALA A 584 -83.55 30.74 -59.52
CA ALA A 584 -84.23 30.64 -60.80
C ALA A 584 -83.75 31.75 -61.76
N VAL A 585 -83.88 31.50 -63.05
CA VAL A 585 -83.60 32.45 -64.12
C VAL A 585 -84.93 32.90 -64.73
N SER A 586 -85.08 34.20 -64.98
CA SER A 586 -86.25 34.77 -65.66
C SER A 586 -86.53 34.03 -66.99
N ASP A 587 -87.74 33.53 -67.14
CA ASP A 587 -88.18 32.76 -68.31
C ASP A 587 -89.58 33.19 -68.75
N SER A 588 -89.93 32.88 -70.00
CA SER A 588 -91.24 33.21 -70.55
C SER A 588 -91.74 32.17 -71.54
N LYS A 589 -93.07 31.94 -71.53
CA LYS A 589 -93.73 30.97 -72.41
C LYS A 589 -95.08 31.50 -72.88
N THR A 590 -95.57 30.97 -73.99
CA THR A 590 -97.00 31.05 -74.31
C THR A 590 -97.76 30.07 -73.42
N TYR A 591 -98.98 30.44 -73.01
CA TYR A 591 -99.84 29.59 -72.19
C TYR A 591 -100.09 28.22 -72.85
N ASP A 592 -99.80 27.14 -72.12
CA ASP A 592 -99.92 25.74 -72.55
C ASP A 592 -100.65 24.84 -71.51
N GLY A 593 -101.24 25.45 -70.48
CA GLY A 593 -101.89 24.75 -69.37
C GLY A 593 -100.95 24.23 -68.26
N THR A 594 -99.63 24.40 -68.37
CA THR A 594 -98.65 23.82 -67.45
C THR A 594 -97.76 24.86 -66.75
N THR A 595 -97.29 24.52 -65.54
CA THR A 595 -96.33 25.32 -64.77
C THR A 595 -94.87 25.15 -65.22
N SER A 596 -94.56 24.28 -66.18
CA SER A 596 -93.15 24.02 -66.54
C SER A 596 -92.50 25.25 -67.18
N SER A 597 -91.31 25.60 -66.70
CA SER A 597 -90.39 26.54 -67.33
C SER A 597 -89.30 25.77 -68.09
N THR A 598 -88.63 26.44 -69.03
CA THR A 598 -87.45 25.94 -69.77
C THR A 598 -86.14 26.61 -69.32
N GLY A 599 -86.20 27.55 -68.38
CA GLY A 599 -85.02 28.14 -67.75
C GLY A 599 -84.25 27.12 -66.90
N ASN A 600 -82.93 27.25 -66.86
CA ASN A 600 -82.05 26.43 -66.03
C ASN A 600 -81.63 27.23 -64.80
N PRO A 601 -81.94 26.80 -63.56
CA PRO A 601 -81.52 27.52 -62.36
C PRO A 601 -80.00 27.62 -62.24
N LEU A 602 -79.52 28.77 -61.77
CA LEU A 602 -78.10 29.05 -61.60
C LEU A 602 -77.67 28.77 -60.16
N VAL A 603 -76.61 27.98 -60.01
CA VAL A 603 -75.89 27.82 -58.73
C VAL A 603 -74.99 29.04 -58.52
N LEU A 604 -75.19 29.76 -57.41
CA LEU A 604 -74.54 31.05 -57.13
C LEU A 604 -73.29 30.93 -56.23
N THR A 605 -72.90 29.71 -55.86
CA THR A 605 -71.89 29.41 -54.83
C THR A 605 -71.06 28.20 -55.23
N ASP A 606 -69.74 28.26 -55.03
CA ASP A 606 -68.82 27.16 -55.34
C ASP A 606 -69.23 25.86 -54.63
N LEU A 607 -69.04 24.72 -55.30
CA LEU A 607 -69.33 23.39 -54.76
C LEU A 607 -68.15 22.82 -53.96
N GLY A 608 -68.27 21.59 -53.46
CA GLY A 608 -67.18 20.82 -52.88
C GLY A 608 -66.21 20.33 -53.96
N PHE A 609 -64.97 20.00 -53.58
CA PHE A 609 -63.97 19.52 -54.53
C PHE A 609 -64.40 18.19 -55.15
N GLY A 610 -64.53 18.18 -56.48
CA GLY A 610 -64.97 17.02 -57.27
C GLY A 610 -66.47 16.97 -57.55
N ASP A 611 -67.29 17.79 -56.90
CA ASP A 611 -68.72 17.90 -57.17
C ASP A 611 -68.96 18.98 -58.24
N SER A 612 -69.48 18.60 -59.41
CA SER A 612 -69.76 19.53 -60.51
C SER A 612 -71.05 19.26 -61.28
N GLU A 613 -71.68 18.08 -61.12
CA GLU A 613 -72.97 17.75 -61.72
C GLU A 613 -74.11 18.09 -60.74
N TYR A 614 -75.19 18.68 -61.26
CA TYR A 614 -76.40 19.00 -60.52
C TYR A 614 -77.62 18.86 -61.42
N LYS A 615 -78.78 18.61 -60.81
CA LYS A 615 -80.08 18.50 -61.51
C LYS A 615 -81.08 19.40 -60.82
N PHE A 616 -81.08 20.67 -61.23
CA PHE A 616 -82.06 21.67 -60.84
C PHE A 616 -83.05 21.93 -61.98
N ASN A 617 -84.31 22.16 -61.63
CA ASN A 617 -85.38 22.61 -62.52
C ASN A 617 -86.09 23.82 -61.90
N GLN A 618 -86.95 24.49 -62.67
CA GLN A 618 -87.81 25.55 -62.18
C GLN A 618 -89.22 25.45 -62.77
N ASN A 619 -90.20 25.87 -61.98
CA ASN A 619 -91.60 25.91 -62.37
C ASN A 619 -92.19 27.29 -62.03
N PHE A 620 -93.11 27.76 -62.87
CA PHE A 620 -93.98 28.89 -62.55
C PHE A 620 -94.91 28.52 -61.39
N ASP A 621 -95.19 29.49 -60.52
CA ASP A 621 -96.06 29.36 -59.35
C ASP A 621 -97.48 28.87 -59.69
N ASN A 622 -98.03 29.29 -60.82
CA ASN A 622 -99.31 28.80 -61.34
C ASN A 622 -99.42 28.91 -62.87
N LYS A 623 -100.23 28.04 -63.49
CA LYS A 623 -100.33 27.88 -64.97
C LYS A 623 -100.83 29.10 -65.74
N ASN A 624 -101.52 30.05 -65.10
CA ASN A 624 -102.31 31.08 -65.81
C ASN A 624 -101.43 32.14 -66.48
N ALA A 625 -101.93 32.79 -67.53
CA ALA A 625 -101.25 33.92 -68.16
C ALA A 625 -101.10 35.12 -67.21
N GLY A 626 -100.10 35.96 -67.46
CA GLY A 626 -99.77 37.15 -66.67
C GLY A 626 -98.27 37.44 -66.59
N THR A 627 -97.95 38.63 -66.09
CA THR A 627 -96.58 39.09 -65.75
C THR A 627 -96.31 38.94 -64.24
N GLY A 628 -95.05 39.07 -63.81
CA GLY A 628 -94.66 38.97 -62.40
C GLY A 628 -94.83 37.57 -61.80
N LYS A 629 -94.89 36.54 -62.65
CA LYS A 629 -95.06 35.13 -62.27
C LYS A 629 -93.80 34.68 -61.52
N GLN A 630 -93.95 33.98 -60.39
CA GLN A 630 -92.79 33.54 -59.62
C GLN A 630 -92.27 32.21 -60.17
N LEU A 631 -91.00 32.16 -60.54
CA LEU A 631 -90.28 30.96 -60.95
C LEU A 631 -89.56 30.39 -59.73
N ILE A 632 -89.99 29.21 -59.28
CA ILE A 632 -89.49 28.56 -58.08
C ILE A 632 -88.53 27.44 -58.52
N PRO A 633 -87.24 27.48 -58.13
CA PRO A 633 -86.28 26.43 -58.45
C PRO A 633 -86.35 25.27 -57.44
N SER A 634 -86.04 24.05 -57.88
CA SER A 634 -85.90 22.87 -57.02
C SER A 634 -84.89 21.88 -57.59
N GLY A 635 -84.43 20.90 -56.79
CA GLY A 635 -83.47 19.86 -57.22
C GLY A 635 -82.32 19.64 -56.25
N VAL A 636 -81.26 18.97 -56.70
CA VAL A 636 -80.07 18.64 -55.88
C VAL A 636 -78.76 18.63 -56.69
N ILE A 637 -77.63 18.75 -55.97
CA ILE A 637 -76.28 18.43 -56.48
C ILE A 637 -76.07 16.91 -56.44
N LEU A 638 -75.29 16.36 -57.38
CA LEU A 638 -74.98 14.94 -57.47
C LEU A 638 -73.58 14.64 -56.91
N ASP A 639 -73.51 14.66 -55.59
CA ASP A 639 -72.30 14.51 -54.74
C ASP A 639 -71.93 13.05 -54.39
N GLY A 640 -72.71 12.08 -54.88
CA GLY A 640 -72.65 10.67 -54.47
C GLY A 640 -73.30 10.36 -53.11
N ASN A 641 -74.05 11.31 -52.55
CA ASN A 641 -74.79 11.21 -51.28
C ASN A 641 -76.18 11.85 -51.40
N ASP A 642 -76.83 11.75 -52.58
CA ASP A 642 -78.14 12.33 -52.91
C ASP A 642 -78.26 13.85 -52.64
N GLY A 643 -77.16 14.59 -52.74
CA GLY A 643 -77.08 16.02 -52.44
C GLY A 643 -77.07 16.36 -50.95
N LYS A 644 -77.02 15.36 -50.05
CA LYS A 644 -77.10 15.54 -48.59
C LYS A 644 -75.87 16.20 -47.99
N ASN A 645 -74.77 16.34 -48.73
CA ASN A 645 -73.60 17.09 -48.28
C ASN A 645 -73.82 18.61 -48.27
N TYR A 646 -74.95 19.07 -48.80
CA TYR A 646 -75.29 20.48 -48.98
C TYR A 646 -76.53 20.89 -48.20
N ASP A 647 -76.64 22.19 -47.96
CA ASP A 647 -77.81 22.86 -47.41
C ASP A 647 -78.30 23.93 -48.39
N TYR A 648 -79.54 23.80 -48.87
CA TYR A 648 -80.00 24.49 -50.08
C TYR A 648 -80.85 25.72 -49.74
N SER A 649 -80.43 26.89 -50.23
CA SER A 649 -81.23 28.11 -50.26
C SER A 649 -81.72 28.38 -51.69
N PHE A 650 -83.03 28.27 -51.90
CA PHE A 650 -83.67 28.48 -53.20
C PHE A 650 -84.23 29.91 -53.31
N PHE A 651 -83.89 30.62 -54.38
CA PHE A 651 -84.31 31.99 -54.65
C PHE A 651 -85.17 32.04 -55.92
N SER A 652 -86.36 32.62 -55.83
CA SER A 652 -87.24 32.77 -56.99
C SER A 652 -86.83 33.94 -57.90
N ALA A 653 -87.28 33.89 -59.15
CA ALA A 653 -87.18 34.97 -60.11
C ALA A 653 -88.56 35.32 -60.67
N GLU A 654 -88.72 36.50 -61.26
CA GLU A 654 -89.92 36.84 -62.02
C GLU A 654 -89.84 36.32 -63.45
N GLY A 655 -90.99 35.98 -64.02
CA GLY A 655 -91.18 35.63 -65.42
C GLY A 655 -92.60 35.99 -65.90
N TRP A 656 -92.96 35.56 -67.11
CA TRP A 656 -94.29 35.83 -67.65
C TRP A 656 -94.83 34.71 -68.55
N ILE A 657 -96.13 34.49 -68.46
CA ILE A 657 -96.88 33.56 -69.31
C ILE A 657 -97.76 34.40 -70.24
N LEU A 658 -97.47 34.39 -71.54
CA LEU A 658 -98.21 35.13 -72.56
C LEU A 658 -99.56 34.44 -72.84
N PRO A 659 -100.68 35.18 -72.93
CA PRO A 659 -101.97 34.62 -73.36
C PRO A 659 -101.85 33.95 -74.74
N LYS A 660 -102.43 32.76 -74.89
CA LYS A 660 -102.37 32.01 -76.15
C LYS A 660 -103.36 32.58 -77.18
N PRO A 661 -102.97 32.79 -78.44
CA PRO A 661 -103.91 33.19 -79.48
C PRO A 661 -104.96 32.10 -79.75
N VAL A 662 -106.23 32.49 -79.80
CA VAL A 662 -107.37 31.67 -80.25
C VAL A 662 -108.13 32.36 -81.36
N THR A 663 -108.43 31.63 -82.42
CA THR A 663 -109.10 32.18 -83.60
C THR A 663 -110.58 31.88 -83.55
N VAL A 664 -111.41 32.90 -83.76
CA VAL A 664 -112.85 32.74 -83.94
C VAL A 664 -113.13 32.18 -85.33
N ILE A 665 -113.93 31.11 -85.40
CA ILE A 665 -114.37 30.45 -86.65
C ILE A 665 -115.90 30.33 -86.66
N GLY A 666 -116.51 30.06 -87.81
CA GLY A 666 -117.98 29.90 -87.91
C GLY A 666 -118.78 31.20 -87.87
N VAL A 667 -118.13 32.33 -88.15
CA VAL A 667 -118.75 33.65 -88.42
C VAL A 667 -118.80 33.85 -89.93
N ALA A 668 -119.86 34.46 -90.45
CA ALA A 668 -120.00 34.80 -91.87
C ALA A 668 -120.55 36.21 -92.07
N ALA A 669 -120.03 36.94 -93.06
CA ALA A 669 -120.63 38.20 -93.51
C ALA A 669 -121.79 37.93 -94.47
N GLN A 670 -122.89 38.68 -94.39
CA GLN A 670 -124.04 38.53 -95.29
C GLN A 670 -124.04 39.62 -96.38
N ASN A 671 -124.32 39.20 -97.61
CA ASN A 671 -124.52 40.10 -98.75
C ASN A 671 -125.73 41.03 -98.52
N LYS A 672 -125.65 42.28 -98.98
CA LYS A 672 -126.75 43.26 -98.94
C LYS A 672 -127.07 43.82 -100.33
N THR A 673 -128.26 44.37 -100.50
CA THR A 673 -128.55 45.29 -101.60
C THR A 673 -128.18 46.72 -101.21
N PHE A 674 -127.83 47.54 -102.21
CA PHE A 674 -127.32 48.89 -102.02
C PHE A 674 -128.35 49.81 -101.35
N ASP A 675 -127.99 50.31 -100.17
CA ASP A 675 -128.74 51.23 -99.32
C ASP A 675 -127.97 52.54 -99.01
N GLY A 676 -126.65 52.56 -99.27
CA GLY A 676 -125.74 53.67 -99.03
C GLY A 676 -124.88 53.55 -97.76
N THR A 677 -125.05 52.51 -96.92
CA THR A 677 -124.29 52.35 -95.66
C THR A 677 -123.24 51.24 -95.73
N THR A 678 -122.18 51.36 -94.93
CA THR A 678 -121.15 50.32 -94.77
C THR A 678 -121.57 49.18 -93.86
N ASP A 679 -122.74 49.24 -93.21
CA ASP A 679 -123.17 48.25 -92.24
C ASP A 679 -123.28 46.86 -92.90
N CYS A 680 -122.53 45.89 -92.38
CA CYS A 680 -122.59 44.50 -92.79
C CYS A 680 -123.33 43.69 -91.72
N LYS A 681 -124.38 42.98 -92.12
CA LYS A 681 -125.03 42.02 -91.22
C LYS A 681 -124.15 40.78 -91.11
N VAL A 682 -123.77 40.43 -89.89
CA VAL A 682 -122.92 39.29 -89.59
C VAL A 682 -123.77 38.14 -89.05
N ASP A 683 -123.50 36.92 -89.52
CA ASP A 683 -123.99 35.69 -88.91
C ASP A 683 -122.94 35.17 -87.92
N VAL A 684 -123.35 35.04 -86.66
CA VAL A 684 -122.54 34.49 -85.56
C VAL A 684 -123.17 33.22 -84.97
N SER A 685 -124.21 32.66 -85.62
CA SER A 685 -124.96 31.51 -85.09
C SER A 685 -124.14 30.23 -84.96
N THR A 686 -123.03 30.11 -85.68
CA THR A 686 -122.08 29.00 -85.59
C THR A 686 -120.70 29.41 -85.06
N ALA A 687 -120.60 30.61 -84.47
CA ALA A 687 -119.33 31.19 -84.02
C ALA A 687 -118.74 30.41 -82.84
N THR A 688 -117.51 29.92 -82.99
CA THR A 688 -116.81 29.06 -82.04
C THR A 688 -115.31 29.40 -81.95
N LEU A 689 -114.64 28.96 -80.88
CA LEU A 689 -113.21 29.16 -80.68
C LEU A 689 -112.40 27.98 -81.19
N SER A 690 -111.31 28.27 -81.92
CA SER A 690 -110.29 27.31 -82.31
C SER A 690 -108.95 27.64 -81.64
N GLY A 691 -108.22 26.60 -81.20
CA GLY A 691 -106.90 26.74 -80.58
C GLY A 691 -106.85 26.69 -79.05
N LEU A 692 -107.97 26.47 -78.36
CA LEU A 692 -108.02 26.25 -76.91
C LEU A 692 -107.09 25.09 -76.49
N VAL A 693 -106.57 25.14 -75.26
CA VAL A 693 -105.78 24.06 -74.64
C VAL A 693 -106.72 23.11 -73.91
N GLY A 694 -106.71 21.83 -74.30
CA GLY A 694 -107.44 20.77 -73.59
C GLY A 694 -108.93 21.07 -73.43
N SER A 695 -109.36 21.18 -72.18
CA SER A 695 -110.75 21.45 -71.77
C SER A 695 -110.91 22.77 -71.01
N ASP A 696 -110.04 23.75 -71.26
CA ASP A 696 -110.05 25.04 -70.57
C ASP A 696 -111.38 25.80 -70.77
N ALA A 697 -111.85 26.44 -69.70
CA ALA A 697 -113.12 27.13 -69.63
C ALA A 697 -113.02 28.58 -70.18
N ALA A 698 -112.82 28.71 -71.49
CA ALA A 698 -112.96 29.96 -72.22
C ALA A 698 -114.01 29.83 -73.34
N SER A 699 -114.85 30.85 -73.52
CA SER A 699 -116.01 30.85 -74.42
C SER A 699 -116.15 32.20 -75.13
N LEU A 700 -116.70 32.18 -76.34
CA LEU A 700 -116.86 33.37 -77.17
C LEU A 700 -118.15 34.13 -76.83
N VAL A 701 -118.05 35.46 -76.72
CA VAL A 701 -119.19 36.36 -76.61
C VAL A 701 -119.62 36.82 -78.01
N THR A 702 -120.90 36.67 -78.34
CA THR A 702 -121.44 36.86 -79.70
C THR A 702 -122.57 37.88 -79.83
N PHE A 703 -123.10 38.44 -78.73
CA PHE A 703 -124.33 39.25 -78.75
C PHE A 703 -124.14 40.73 -79.11
N GLU A 704 -122.90 41.24 -79.16
CA GLU A 704 -122.54 42.63 -79.55
C GLU A 704 -121.65 42.69 -80.80
N VAL A 705 -121.64 41.62 -81.61
CA VAL A 705 -120.77 41.51 -82.77
C VAL A 705 -121.32 42.33 -83.95
N ALA A 706 -120.54 43.32 -84.37
CA ALA A 706 -120.84 44.17 -85.53
C ALA A 706 -119.85 43.92 -86.67
N GLY A 707 -120.32 44.06 -87.90
CA GLY A 707 -119.49 44.04 -89.09
C GLY A 707 -119.66 45.32 -89.89
N SER A 708 -118.56 45.85 -90.43
CA SER A 708 -118.60 46.92 -91.42
C SER A 708 -117.84 46.49 -92.68
N PHE A 709 -118.45 46.73 -93.83
CA PHE A 709 -117.76 46.76 -95.11
C PHE A 709 -116.67 47.86 -95.11
N ASP A 710 -115.66 47.66 -95.94
CA ASP A 710 -114.60 48.62 -96.24
C ASP A 710 -115.11 49.96 -96.81
N ASN A 711 -116.13 49.93 -97.65
CA ASN A 711 -116.90 51.08 -98.12
C ASN A 711 -118.30 50.66 -98.61
N SER A 712 -119.18 51.62 -98.92
CA SER A 712 -120.59 51.36 -99.25
C SER A 712 -120.88 51.10 -100.74
N GLU A 713 -119.87 51.09 -101.62
CA GLU A 713 -120.06 50.94 -103.07
C GLU A 713 -120.51 49.52 -103.47
N VAL A 714 -121.33 49.42 -104.52
CA VAL A 714 -121.71 48.14 -105.17
C VAL A 714 -120.43 47.37 -105.57
N GLY A 715 -120.36 46.09 -105.24
CA GLY A 715 -119.17 45.28 -105.48
C GLY A 715 -119.26 43.86 -104.91
N VAL A 716 -118.35 43.00 -105.36
CA VAL A 716 -118.31 41.56 -105.03
C VAL A 716 -117.06 41.28 -104.19
N GLY A 717 -117.17 40.47 -103.13
CA GLY A 717 -116.05 40.05 -102.29
C GLY A 717 -115.43 41.14 -101.41
N LYS A 718 -116.16 42.23 -101.12
CA LYS A 718 -115.69 43.36 -100.30
C LYS A 718 -115.26 42.91 -98.90
N SER A 719 -114.24 43.55 -98.33
CA SER A 719 -113.71 43.18 -97.02
C SER A 719 -114.67 43.60 -95.90
N VAL A 720 -114.83 42.75 -94.88
CA VAL A 720 -115.67 43.02 -93.70
C VAL A 720 -114.83 42.91 -92.42
N VAL A 721 -114.71 44.05 -91.72
CA VAL A 721 -114.05 44.14 -90.42
C VAL A 721 -115.06 43.81 -89.32
N ILE A 722 -114.69 42.92 -88.40
CA ILE A 722 -115.51 42.51 -87.26
C ILE A 722 -115.04 43.18 -85.97
N SER A 723 -115.98 43.71 -85.19
CA SER A 723 -115.78 44.24 -83.84
C SER A 723 -116.75 43.59 -82.84
N GLY A 724 -116.51 43.78 -81.53
CA GLY A 724 -117.38 43.25 -80.45
C GLY A 724 -117.09 41.81 -80.00
N LEU A 725 -116.24 41.05 -80.69
CA LEU A 725 -115.81 39.71 -80.26
C LEU A 725 -114.94 39.81 -78.99
N SER A 726 -115.31 39.06 -77.95
CA SER A 726 -114.58 38.98 -76.67
C SER A 726 -114.70 37.59 -76.02
N LEU A 727 -113.86 37.30 -75.01
CA LEU A 727 -113.83 36.00 -74.32
C LEU A 727 -114.42 36.11 -72.90
N THR A 728 -115.06 35.04 -72.44
CA THR A 728 -115.58 34.88 -71.08
C THR A 728 -115.33 33.48 -70.55
N GLY A 729 -115.45 33.27 -69.23
CA GLY A 729 -115.09 32.02 -68.54
C GLY A 729 -113.81 32.10 -67.71
N LEU A 730 -113.55 31.09 -66.89
CA LEU A 730 -112.48 31.09 -65.89
C LEU A 730 -111.07 31.14 -66.50
N ASP A 731 -110.87 30.49 -67.64
CA ASP A 731 -109.59 30.49 -68.34
C ASP A 731 -109.50 31.60 -69.40
N ALA A 732 -110.51 32.47 -69.57
CA ALA A 732 -110.53 33.47 -70.65
C ALA A 732 -109.29 34.40 -70.68
N ASN A 733 -108.77 34.77 -69.50
CA ASN A 733 -107.56 35.59 -69.36
C ASN A 733 -106.28 34.86 -69.81
N ASN A 734 -106.31 33.53 -69.99
CA ASN A 734 -105.21 32.73 -70.53
C ASN A 734 -105.11 32.82 -72.06
N TYR A 735 -106.03 33.53 -72.72
CA TYR A 735 -106.18 33.58 -74.17
C TYR A 735 -106.31 35.00 -74.72
N VAL A 736 -105.97 35.19 -75.99
CA VAL A 736 -106.26 36.42 -76.75
C VAL A 736 -107.10 36.10 -77.99
N CYS A 737 -108.22 36.82 -78.12
CA CYS A 737 -109.19 36.60 -79.19
C CYS A 737 -108.70 37.18 -80.52
N ILE A 738 -108.62 36.35 -81.56
CA ILE A 738 -108.34 36.78 -82.93
C ILE A 738 -109.65 36.70 -83.75
N PRO A 739 -110.14 37.84 -84.29
CA PRO A 739 -111.33 37.86 -85.14
C PRO A 739 -111.05 37.18 -86.50
N PRO A 740 -112.09 36.66 -87.18
CA PRO A 740 -111.94 36.11 -88.52
C PRO A 740 -111.86 37.23 -89.57
N ALA A 741 -111.11 36.99 -90.64
CA ALA A 741 -111.22 37.79 -91.87
C ALA A 741 -112.41 37.30 -92.69
N LEU A 742 -113.27 38.22 -93.14
CA LEU A 742 -114.53 37.92 -93.83
C LEU A 742 -114.75 38.81 -95.05
N ASN A 743 -115.57 38.33 -96.00
CA ASN A 743 -115.91 39.02 -97.23
C ASN A 743 -117.40 38.83 -97.57
N ALA A 744 -118.02 39.82 -98.21
CA ALA A 744 -119.40 39.75 -98.72
C ALA A 744 -119.66 40.77 -99.87
N ASP A 745 -120.85 40.73 -100.46
CA ASP A 745 -121.22 41.53 -101.64
C ASP A 745 -122.24 42.65 -101.34
N ILE A 746 -122.20 43.73 -102.13
CA ILE A 746 -123.21 44.79 -102.18
C ILE A 746 -123.81 44.82 -103.61
N LEU A 747 -125.13 44.62 -103.74
CA LEU A 747 -125.84 44.34 -105.00
C LEU A 747 -126.81 45.49 -105.44
N GLU A 748 -127.11 45.59 -106.74
CA GLU A 748 -127.98 46.63 -107.33
C GLU A 748 -129.50 46.44 -107.10
N LYS A 749 -130.32 47.41 -107.56
CA LYS A 749 -131.77 47.53 -107.29
C LYS A 749 -132.63 47.64 -108.57
N PRO A 750 -133.73 46.85 -108.74
CA PRO A 750 -134.47 46.69 -110.01
C PRO A 750 -135.56 47.74 -110.34
N ARG A 751 -136.13 47.67 -111.56
CA ARG A 751 -137.18 48.58 -112.15
C ARG A 751 -138.46 47.81 -112.58
N GLN A 752 -139.56 48.53 -112.94
CA GLN A 752 -140.91 47.97 -113.19
C GLN A 752 -141.70 48.74 -114.30
N GLY A 753 -142.74 48.16 -114.93
CA GLY A 753 -143.65 48.85 -115.88
C GLY A 753 -144.69 47.96 -116.63
N VAL A 754 -145.81 48.54 -117.10
CA VAL A 754 -146.94 47.90 -117.85
C VAL A 754 -147.66 48.94 -118.78
N VAL A 755 -148.25 48.52 -119.90
CA VAL A 755 -149.08 49.33 -120.87
C VAL A 755 -150.17 48.41 -121.52
N ASN A 756 -151.15 48.78 -122.38
CA ASN A 756 -151.59 50.02 -123.07
C ASN A 756 -153.10 49.90 -123.49
N SER A 757 -153.84 51.00 -123.75
CA SER A 757 -155.13 50.94 -124.52
C SER A 757 -155.64 52.29 -125.11
N ILE A 758 -155.36 52.57 -126.40
CA ILE A 758 -156.23 53.16 -127.45
C ILE A 758 -155.36 53.50 -128.69
N PHE A 759 -155.85 53.19 -129.90
CA PHE A 759 -155.19 53.42 -131.21
C PHE A 759 -153.71 52.97 -131.35
N ALA A 760 -153.50 51.65 -131.48
CA ALA A 760 -152.29 51.04 -132.04
C ALA A 760 -152.63 49.72 -132.78
N VAL A 761 -151.72 49.22 -133.63
CA VAL A 761 -151.98 48.08 -134.56
C VAL A 761 -152.14 46.74 -133.83
N LEU A 762 -152.99 45.85 -134.36
CA LEU A 762 -153.51 44.62 -133.73
C LEU A 762 -153.11 43.33 -134.45
N GLY A 763 -152.94 42.24 -133.67
CA GLY A 763 -152.85 40.84 -134.13
C GLY A 763 -151.49 40.15 -133.89
N THR A 764 -151.38 38.86 -133.54
CA THR A 764 -152.39 37.80 -133.24
C THR A 764 -151.74 36.60 -132.49
N GLY A 765 -152.46 35.95 -131.55
CA GLY A 765 -152.13 34.62 -130.95
C GLY A 765 -151.01 34.64 -129.88
N ILE A 766 -151.04 33.97 -128.71
CA ILE A 766 -151.90 32.93 -128.08
C ILE A 766 -151.75 31.49 -128.63
N VAL A 767 -151.07 30.60 -127.87
CA VAL A 767 -151.43 29.18 -127.52
C VAL A 767 -150.29 28.51 -126.68
N LEU A 768 -150.57 27.37 -126.06
CA LEU A 768 -149.79 26.59 -125.06
C LEU A 768 -148.49 25.91 -125.58
N GLY A 769 -147.55 25.69 -124.64
CA GLY A 769 -146.65 24.49 -124.57
C GLY A 769 -145.44 24.45 -125.51
N GLY A 770 -144.45 23.55 -125.33
CA GLY A 770 -144.20 22.57 -124.25
C GLY A 770 -143.32 21.38 -124.73
N PHE A 771 -142.75 20.60 -123.79
CA PHE A 771 -142.10 19.28 -123.99
C PHE A 771 -140.74 19.22 -124.75
N VAL A 772 -139.86 18.19 -124.63
CA VAL A 772 -139.42 17.36 -123.46
C VAL A 772 -138.21 16.45 -123.81
N MET A 773 -137.41 16.07 -122.81
CA MET A 773 -136.46 14.92 -122.75
C MET A 773 -135.36 14.72 -123.82
N PHE A 774 -134.45 13.79 -123.48
CA PHE A 774 -133.79 12.89 -124.43
C PHE A 774 -134.77 12.34 -125.49
N TRP A 775 -134.60 12.70 -126.77
CA TRP A 775 -134.13 11.70 -127.76
C TRP A 775 -133.53 12.29 -129.05
N ARG A 776 -132.86 11.39 -129.77
CA ARG A 776 -132.08 11.49 -131.03
C ARG A 776 -132.42 12.57 -132.09
N ARG A 777 -131.30 13.02 -132.70
CA ARG A 777 -130.92 12.96 -134.15
C ARG A 777 -130.89 14.26 -134.99
N ARG A 778 -129.63 14.62 -135.32
CA ARG A 778 -129.08 14.98 -136.66
C ARG A 778 -129.48 16.30 -137.34
N LYS A 779 -128.42 16.97 -137.85
CA LYS A 779 -128.37 17.93 -138.97
C LYS A 779 -128.99 19.32 -138.70
N GLN A 780 -128.47 20.43 -139.25
CA GLN A 780 -127.18 20.68 -139.92
C GLN A 780 -126.85 22.19 -139.94
N ARG A 781 -125.55 22.54 -139.83
CA ARG A 781 -124.83 23.63 -140.53
C ARG A 781 -125.33 25.10 -140.51
N VAL A 782 -124.34 26.00 -140.37
CA VAL A 782 -124.14 27.25 -141.16
C VAL A 782 -125.09 28.43 -140.84
N ILE A 783 -124.61 29.65 -140.56
CA ILE A 783 -123.23 30.19 -140.46
C ILE A 783 -123.04 30.85 -139.09
#